data_AF-A0A3M6YK16-F1
#
_entry.id   AF-A0A3M6YK16-F1
#
_cell.length_a   1.000
_cell.length_b   1.000
_cell.length_c   1.000
_cell.angle_alpha   90.00
_cell.angle_beta   90.00
_cell.angle_gamma   90.00
#
_symmetry.space_group_name_H-M   'P 1'
#
loop_
_entity.id
_entity.type
_entity.pdbx_description
1 polymer ?
#
loop_
_entity_poly.entity_id
_entity_poly.type
_entity_poly.pdbx_seq_one_letter_code
_entity_poly.pdbx_strand_id
1 'polypeptide(L)'
;MANHMSHFSTASGPQLRTQTMQSISHQMSTTSCLNACHSAYTSSQAYPLEASTALVVNTWATAERGATIDGELARRAWEHARRRAEDGCIVLGSLHQSAPSLLVPFCQVLPISVPGSFYNALAALTPFLHTATPSNPSLPRHSGLSATFHLSLTGEINGATLSLSASGIDTLNGLLRVPSEQGYRAFHVFHYLLTSASSQQEREYLGLKHPSQYALLKKSETYNPPSYLPTADDAASAEDFRDALRAIGVKGKHLRNLLSVVAALLRLGDGLGFLVDGEKLETICDEVGGLLDLDPEVLMKKCATEDREVLIAGLYEALVDWVIVKANEAIRSEMHNSKILGSSSGSDTDGAALNTPPSSNEDQGDSVSLTVVEIPSQQLGKAVALKTVFDDSTGINQEMKEDGVPFVPAGSSVIREMKDAVNTSAPDMDVRDSPATREREQDLDRRQGVLEKVGAETEEESFLRSLLYPLDGQGIVLGKSGRFNLANLLGSSRVWFHLCLHPSDDAPATFANPSSNSWSAGSVSSQIRGWRLPEWANHRNKQLDFTADFDVEEFVDRYSRLGCQPGREGVEAWLAERGWSNGEVVVGSERIWMRESSWWEAESMLDMKPQDTMPPGMLGGMVGAAGLDSGYSVHNPGSGFFGPQFYDNASTSRDNLLGGGGQDRAVSGMAPSRLGARSVAPTALSGGHRNVSGGDYGLGTKGDDKIHDITYDSEIDPELMEGKELQVEKQTFGRRAWVAATWCGTFWIPSFFLKHLGRMKRPDVRLAWREKFFLVILILILNALVVFYIVAFGNLLCPNMNKAWNSKQVGYHQGETDYYVSFRGGVYDLTDFWKLQHSDTAIETSKTLMEPFGGTDVTEYIVPPLTLACPGLVDDDTLYLQTNDTLLYPQAEHTSGPTRQPDTTTKLHNANWYTEDFLPRMKEYYKGDLVYKRSKVKKDGEDNSHMWFIIDEKIYDLTNYFYTLDMMNDLDMYSFFSEDVEDLVQRNPGQDITKQWEEKLNYTTRMNSLNCLNNMFYIGRTDFRDSARCQVNNYILLAFTIVLCATILVKFLAALQLGSKRRPAQQDKFII
;
A
#
# COMPACT_ATOMS: atom_id res chain seq x y z
N MET A 1 -3.00 43.19 39.71
CA MET A 1 -2.55 44.57 40.03
C MET A 1 -1.21 44.77 39.36
N ALA A 2 -0.91 45.98 38.89
CA ALA A 2 0.29 46.25 38.10
C ALA A 2 1.58 46.25 38.94
N ASN A 3 2.69 45.82 38.33
CA ASN A 3 3.88 46.66 38.18
C ASN A 3 4.87 45.99 37.21
N HIS A 4 4.94 46.50 35.98
CA HIS A 4 6.09 46.28 35.10
C HIS A 4 7.31 47.02 35.66
N MET A 5 8.46 46.36 35.76
CA MET A 5 9.76 47.03 35.72
C MET A 5 10.72 46.23 34.84
N SER A 6 11.09 46.84 33.72
CA SER A 6 12.17 46.41 32.85
C SER A 6 13.52 46.76 33.46
N HIS A 7 14.44 45.79 33.56
CA HIS A 7 15.86 46.06 33.84
C HIS A 7 16.77 45.29 32.88
N PHE A 8 17.31 45.99 31.90
CA PHE A 8 18.62 45.64 31.34
C PHE A 8 19.68 45.92 32.41
N SER A 9 20.56 44.95 32.72
CA SER A 9 22.00 45.17 32.98
C SER A 9 22.75 43.87 33.31
N THR A 10 23.71 43.56 32.43
CA THR A 10 25.07 43.04 32.75
C THR A 10 25.25 42.09 33.94
N ALA A 11 25.40 40.79 33.65
CA ALA A 11 26.08 39.83 34.52
C ALA A 11 27.38 39.34 33.86
N SER A 12 28.44 40.15 33.93
CA SER A 12 29.78 39.75 33.51
C SER A 12 30.43 38.83 34.56
N GLY A 13 30.09 37.54 34.52
CA GLY A 13 30.81 36.47 35.21
C GLY A 13 32.01 35.96 34.39
N PRO A 14 32.99 35.28 34.99
CA PRO A 14 34.24 34.94 34.31
C PRO A 14 33.99 33.98 33.14
N GLN A 15 34.64 34.24 32.01
CA GLN A 15 34.74 33.30 30.91
C GLN A 15 35.58 32.08 31.33
N LEU A 16 34.93 31.14 32.02
CA LEU A 16 35.24 29.73 31.83
C LEU A 16 35.08 29.46 30.33
N ARG A 17 36.20 29.22 29.66
CA ARG A 17 36.19 28.63 28.31
C ARG A 17 35.37 27.35 28.37
N THR A 18 34.15 27.38 27.88
CA THR A 18 33.41 26.17 27.59
C THR A 18 34.24 25.36 26.61
N GLN A 19 34.46 24.09 26.90
CA GLN A 19 35.10 23.14 25.98
C GLN A 19 34.11 22.71 24.88
N THR A 20 33.41 23.69 24.29
CA THR A 20 32.40 23.49 23.27
C THR A 20 33.06 23.46 21.90
N MET A 21 32.98 22.29 21.27
CA MET A 21 33.22 22.07 19.84
C MET A 21 34.63 22.40 19.34
N GLN A 22 35.63 21.67 19.88
CA GLN A 22 36.74 21.24 19.00
C GLN A 22 36.19 20.18 18.04
N SER A 23 36.53 20.29 16.75
CA SER A 23 36.09 19.38 15.69
C SER A 23 36.39 17.92 16.04
N ILE A 24 35.34 17.11 16.20
CA ILE A 24 35.48 15.68 16.53
C ILE A 24 35.86 14.93 15.26
N SER A 25 37.15 14.99 14.91
CA SER A 25 37.77 14.11 13.90
C SER A 25 38.02 12.69 14.40
N HIS A 26 37.41 12.31 15.53
CA HIS A 26 37.44 10.96 16.08
C HIS A 26 36.22 10.16 15.62
N GLN A 27 36.47 8.95 15.09
CA GLN A 27 35.42 8.00 14.75
C GLN A 27 34.63 7.61 15.99
N MET A 28 33.33 7.91 16.02
CA MET A 28 32.48 7.56 17.16
C MET A 28 32.28 6.05 17.23
N SER A 29 32.54 5.44 18.38
CA SER A 29 32.27 4.03 18.66
C SER A 29 31.01 3.87 19.51
N THR A 30 30.48 2.65 19.58
CA THR A 30 29.44 2.28 20.55
C THR A 30 29.85 2.62 21.99
N THR A 31 31.12 2.38 22.34
CA THR A 31 31.66 2.67 23.68
C THR A 31 31.81 4.15 23.97
N SER A 32 32.22 4.98 23.00
CA SER A 32 32.31 6.44 23.20
C SER A 32 30.92 7.06 23.34
N CYS A 33 29.97 6.65 22.50
CA CYS A 33 28.57 7.10 22.58
C CYS A 33 27.91 6.70 23.91
N LEU A 34 28.11 5.45 24.36
CA LEU A 34 27.60 4.97 25.66
C LEU A 34 28.16 5.77 26.85
N ASN A 35 29.47 6.06 26.85
CA ASN A 35 30.11 6.85 27.90
C ASN A 35 29.65 8.32 27.90
N ALA A 36 29.38 8.89 26.71
CA ALA A 36 28.82 10.23 26.58
C ALA A 36 27.37 10.28 27.11
N CYS A 37 26.53 9.31 26.72
CA CYS A 37 25.14 9.19 27.21
C CYS A 37 25.09 8.98 28.74
N HIS A 38 26.01 8.19 29.31
CA HIS A 38 26.12 8.02 30.76
C HIS A 38 26.47 9.33 31.46
N SER A 39 27.47 10.05 30.95
CA SER A 39 27.88 11.35 31.48
C SER A 39 26.72 12.37 31.44
N ALA A 40 26.02 12.43 30.31
CA ALA A 40 24.86 13.29 30.09
C ALA A 40 23.67 12.94 31.02
N TYR A 41 23.37 11.65 31.20
CA TYR A 41 22.37 11.18 32.17
C TYR A 41 22.73 11.57 33.60
N THR A 42 23.99 11.38 34.02
CA THR A 42 24.43 11.73 35.38
C THR A 42 24.48 13.24 35.65
N SER A 43 24.51 14.09 34.62
CA SER A 43 24.43 15.55 34.74
C SER A 43 23.04 16.12 34.44
N SER A 44 22.06 15.28 34.08
CA SER A 44 20.73 15.68 33.58
C SER A 44 20.82 16.69 32.41
N GLN A 45 21.69 16.41 31.45
CA GLN A 45 21.92 17.22 30.25
C GLN A 45 21.65 16.41 28.98
N ALA A 46 21.33 17.11 27.89
CA ALA A 46 21.30 16.51 26.56
C ALA A 46 22.72 16.30 26.01
N TYR A 47 22.87 15.29 25.14
CA TYR A 47 24.10 15.03 24.40
C TYR A 47 23.86 15.28 22.90
N PRO A 48 24.47 16.31 22.29
CA PRO A 48 24.38 16.52 20.84
C PRO A 48 25.20 15.43 20.12
N LEU A 49 24.54 14.69 19.23
CA LEU A 49 25.13 13.62 18.42
C LEU A 49 25.83 14.20 17.17
N GLU A 50 25.17 15.18 16.57
CA GLU A 50 25.56 16.02 15.44
C GLU A 50 24.73 17.32 15.52
N ALA A 51 24.85 18.26 14.56
CA ALA A 51 24.26 19.59 14.70
C ALA A 51 22.73 19.60 14.81
N SER A 52 22.08 18.66 14.14
CA SER A 52 20.63 18.49 13.98
C SER A 52 20.01 17.35 14.82
N THR A 53 20.82 16.57 15.53
CA THR A 53 20.37 15.44 16.36
C THR A 53 20.88 15.51 17.79
N ALA A 54 19.97 15.46 18.76
CA ALA A 54 20.28 15.37 20.19
C ALA A 54 19.77 14.07 20.82
N LEU A 55 20.56 13.52 21.75
CA LEU A 55 20.20 12.37 22.58
C LEU A 55 19.89 12.84 24.01
N VAL A 56 18.79 12.37 24.59
CA VAL A 56 18.45 12.54 26.00
C VAL A 56 18.13 11.20 26.65
N VAL A 57 18.30 11.10 27.96
CA VAL A 57 18.01 9.89 28.73
C VAL A 57 16.95 10.23 29.77
N ASN A 58 15.72 9.76 29.58
CA ASN A 58 14.61 10.01 30.49
C ASN A 58 13.90 8.72 30.92
N THR A 59 13.30 8.78 32.10
CA THR A 59 12.31 7.81 32.61
C THR A 59 10.99 8.54 32.82
N TRP A 60 9.90 7.80 33.06
CA TRP A 60 8.65 8.40 33.52
C TRP A 60 8.85 9.29 34.77
N ALA A 61 9.74 8.89 35.69
CA ALA A 61 10.00 9.61 36.94
C ALA A 61 10.84 10.88 36.75
N THR A 62 11.69 10.96 35.71
CA THR A 62 12.37 12.23 35.36
C THR A 62 11.42 13.17 34.62
N ALA A 63 10.50 12.65 33.80
CA ALA A 63 9.52 13.47 33.11
C ALA A 63 8.61 14.26 34.07
N GLU A 64 8.10 13.61 35.13
CA GLU A 64 7.30 14.29 36.18
C GLU A 64 8.05 15.37 36.95
N ARG A 65 9.39 15.29 37.04
CA ARG A 65 10.23 16.18 37.87
C ARG A 65 10.95 17.26 37.07
N GLY A 66 10.75 17.30 35.76
CA GLY A 66 11.51 18.11 34.80
C GLY A 66 12.33 17.21 33.88
N ALA A 67 11.76 16.89 32.71
CA ALA A 67 12.43 16.10 31.68
C ALA A 67 13.74 16.76 31.21
N THR A 68 14.77 15.95 30.98
CA THR A 68 16.00 16.42 30.31
C THR A 68 15.71 16.60 28.82
N ILE A 69 15.86 17.84 28.33
CA ILE A 69 15.58 18.26 26.94
C ILE A 69 16.74 19.11 26.42
N ASP A 70 16.93 19.08 25.10
CA ASP A 70 17.88 19.95 24.41
C ASP A 70 17.20 21.24 23.94
N GLY A 71 17.36 22.31 24.72
CA GLY A 71 16.89 23.64 24.34
C GLY A 71 17.76 24.35 23.30
N GLU A 72 19.00 23.90 23.11
CA GLU A 72 19.87 24.45 22.06
C GLU A 72 19.47 23.90 20.69
N LEU A 73 19.07 22.62 20.60
CA LEU A 73 18.43 22.05 19.40
C LEU A 73 17.13 22.81 19.04
N ALA A 74 16.27 23.05 20.05
CA ALA A 74 15.03 23.81 19.88
C ALA A 74 15.30 25.25 19.40
N ARG A 75 16.35 25.90 19.92
CA ARG A 75 16.80 27.23 19.48
C ARG A 75 17.29 27.22 18.04
N ARG A 76 18.13 26.27 17.64
CA ARG A 76 18.64 26.17 16.25
C ARG A 76 17.52 26.01 15.25
N ALA A 77 16.60 25.07 15.48
CA ALA A 77 15.46 24.84 14.58
C ALA A 77 14.57 26.10 14.42
N TRP A 78 14.37 26.88 15.48
CA TRP A 78 13.68 28.18 15.41
C TRP A 78 14.48 29.26 14.67
N GLU A 79 15.79 29.35 14.90
CA GLU A 79 16.66 30.30 14.20
C GLU A 79 16.75 30.00 12.71
N HIS A 80 16.79 28.72 12.32
CA HIS A 80 16.68 28.28 10.93
C HIS A 80 15.36 28.75 10.33
N ALA A 81 14.21 28.37 10.91
CA ALA A 81 12.90 28.77 10.40
C ALA A 81 12.80 30.29 10.18
N ARG A 82 13.26 31.08 11.16
CA ARG A 82 13.24 32.54 11.10
C ARG A 82 14.24 33.14 10.11
N ARG A 83 15.50 32.71 10.11
CA ARG A 83 16.59 33.36 9.34
C ARG A 83 16.73 32.83 7.90
N ARG A 84 16.44 31.55 7.67
CA ARG A 84 16.44 30.88 6.35
C ARG A 84 15.09 30.97 5.62
N ALA A 85 14.01 31.32 6.34
CA ALA A 85 12.64 31.25 5.83
C ALA A 85 12.21 29.83 5.37
N GLU A 86 12.73 28.78 6.03
CA GLU A 86 12.47 27.37 5.72
C GLU A 86 11.51 26.71 6.72
N ASP A 87 10.66 25.80 6.27
CA ASP A 87 9.82 24.98 7.15
C ASP A 87 10.66 23.96 7.93
N GLY A 88 10.47 23.90 9.25
CA GLY A 88 11.19 23.01 10.17
C GLY A 88 10.32 21.91 10.75
N CYS A 89 10.86 20.70 10.88
CA CYS A 89 10.20 19.56 11.53
C CYS A 89 11.13 18.96 12.60
N ILE A 90 10.70 18.97 13.86
CA ILE A 90 11.43 18.38 15.00
C ILE A 90 10.76 17.05 15.37
N VAL A 91 11.46 15.94 15.17
CA VAL A 91 10.97 14.58 15.47
C VAL A 91 11.43 14.18 16.87
N LEU A 92 10.46 14.01 17.79
CA LEU A 92 10.66 13.42 19.11
C LEU A 92 10.52 11.90 18.97
N GLY A 93 11.62 11.16 19.10
CA GLY A 93 11.68 9.72 18.86
C GLY A 93 12.03 8.91 20.11
N SER A 94 11.20 7.92 20.44
CA SER A 94 11.43 7.03 21.59
C SER A 94 12.25 5.79 21.22
N LEU A 95 13.44 5.64 21.81
CA LEU A 95 14.34 4.50 21.58
C LEU A 95 13.97 3.27 22.41
N HIS A 96 13.03 3.39 23.36
CA HIS A 96 12.59 2.32 24.25
C HIS A 96 11.11 2.48 24.63
N GLN A 97 10.41 1.37 24.87
CA GLN A 97 8.97 1.36 25.20
C GLN A 97 8.61 2.07 26.52
N SER A 98 9.56 2.14 27.46
CA SER A 98 9.40 2.83 28.75
C SER A 98 9.80 4.30 28.70
N ALA A 99 10.16 4.84 27.53
CA ALA A 99 10.42 6.27 27.39
C ALA A 99 9.11 7.08 27.60
N PRO A 100 9.17 8.21 28.33
CA PRO A 100 8.03 9.09 28.49
C PRO A 100 7.73 9.91 27.23
N SER A 101 6.53 10.49 27.14
CA SER A 101 6.26 11.56 26.19
C SER A 101 7.11 12.79 26.51
N LEU A 102 7.69 13.40 25.47
CA LEU A 102 8.46 14.64 25.58
C LEU A 102 7.79 15.84 24.89
N LEU A 103 6.60 15.68 24.30
CA LEU A 103 5.95 16.73 23.50
C LEU A 103 5.67 18.00 24.28
N VAL A 104 4.96 17.88 25.42
CA VAL A 104 4.64 19.00 26.31
C VAL A 104 5.91 19.73 26.79
N PRO A 105 6.88 19.06 27.44
CA PRO A 105 8.03 19.78 27.97
C PRO A 105 8.97 20.29 26.87
N PHE A 106 9.05 19.67 25.68
CA PHE A 106 9.81 20.23 24.55
C PHE A 106 9.18 21.54 24.05
N CYS A 107 7.85 21.61 23.96
CA CYS A 107 7.14 22.83 23.57
C CYS A 107 7.33 24.00 24.57
N GLN A 108 7.63 23.70 25.85
CA GLN A 108 7.95 24.71 26.87
C GLN A 108 9.36 25.30 26.74
N VAL A 109 10.27 24.61 26.04
CA VAL A 109 11.67 25.03 25.86
C VAL A 109 11.89 25.76 24.52
N LEU A 110 10.96 25.64 23.57
CA LEU A 110 10.98 26.44 22.33
C LEU A 110 11.01 27.94 22.66
N PRO A 111 11.81 28.75 21.93
CA PRO A 111 11.92 30.21 22.15
C PRO A 111 10.72 31.00 21.58
N ILE A 112 9.49 30.53 21.84
CA ILE A 112 8.23 31.14 21.36
C ILE A 112 7.21 31.22 22.51
N SER A 113 6.34 32.24 22.48
CA SER A 113 5.28 32.41 23.48
C SER A 113 4.06 31.55 23.14
N VAL A 114 4.08 30.28 23.56
CA VAL A 114 2.97 29.32 23.34
C VAL A 114 1.74 29.71 24.20
N PRO A 115 0.52 29.80 23.63
CA PRO A 115 -0.70 30.21 24.37
C PRO A 115 -1.14 29.19 25.44
N GLY A 116 -1.88 29.63 26.45
CA GLY A 116 -2.30 28.77 27.56
C GLY A 116 -3.27 27.67 27.14
N SER A 117 -4.18 27.98 26.22
CA SER A 117 -5.10 27.01 25.58
C SER A 117 -4.40 25.85 24.88
N PHE A 118 -3.16 26.01 24.40
CA PHE A 118 -2.40 24.92 23.77
C PHE A 118 -2.03 23.84 24.79
N TYR A 119 -1.57 24.23 25.98
CA TYR A 119 -1.27 23.27 27.05
C TYR A 119 -2.55 22.65 27.62
N ASN A 120 -3.63 23.42 27.75
CA ASN A 120 -4.95 22.88 28.12
C ASN A 120 -5.48 21.89 27.06
N ALA A 121 -5.24 22.14 25.78
CA ALA A 121 -5.60 21.23 24.70
C ALA A 121 -4.82 19.91 24.77
N LEU A 122 -3.50 19.96 24.98
CA LEU A 122 -2.70 18.75 25.19
C LEU A 122 -3.17 17.98 26.43
N ALA A 123 -3.44 18.66 27.55
CA ALA A 123 -4.00 18.02 28.76
C ALA A 123 -5.37 17.38 28.52
N ALA A 124 -6.23 17.98 27.69
CA ALA A 124 -7.52 17.40 27.29
C ALA A 124 -7.37 16.19 26.34
N LEU A 125 -6.31 16.14 25.51
CA LEU A 125 -6.08 15.05 24.55
C LEU A 125 -5.35 13.85 25.18
N THR A 126 -4.44 14.07 26.13
CA THR A 126 -3.62 13.01 26.74
C THR A 126 -4.44 11.79 27.20
N PRO A 127 -5.57 11.92 27.93
CA PRO A 127 -6.33 10.76 28.41
C PRO A 127 -7.02 9.94 27.31
N PHE A 128 -7.22 10.52 26.12
CA PHE A 128 -7.72 9.80 24.94
C PHE A 128 -6.61 9.07 24.17
N LEU A 129 -5.36 9.46 24.37
CA LEU A 129 -4.21 9.01 23.57
C LEU A 129 -3.27 8.08 24.35
N HIS A 130 -3.38 8.00 25.67
CA HIS A 130 -2.44 7.27 26.53
C HIS A 130 -3.09 6.09 27.27
N THR A 131 -2.27 5.09 27.59
CA THR A 131 -2.65 3.84 28.28
C THR A 131 -1.60 3.47 29.33
N ALA A 132 -2.00 2.85 30.45
CA ALA A 132 -1.03 2.27 31.38
C ALA A 132 -0.65 0.85 30.96
N THR A 133 0.65 0.52 31.04
CA THR A 133 1.20 -0.83 30.88
C THR A 133 2.16 -1.17 32.02
N PRO A 134 2.55 -2.45 32.19
CA PRO A 134 3.57 -2.83 33.18
C PRO A 134 4.94 -2.18 32.93
N SER A 135 5.24 -1.78 31.69
CA SER A 135 6.51 -1.18 31.28
C SER A 135 6.48 0.35 31.23
N ASN A 136 5.31 0.99 31.14
CA ASN A 136 5.16 2.44 31.05
C ASN A 136 3.80 2.87 31.63
N PRO A 137 3.75 3.74 32.67
CA PRO A 137 2.49 4.13 33.30
C PRO A 137 1.58 5.02 32.42
N SER A 138 2.15 5.68 31.39
CA SER A 138 1.43 6.54 30.45
C SER A 138 2.04 6.39 29.05
N LEU A 139 1.79 5.24 28.43
CA LEU A 139 2.26 4.90 27.08
C LEU A 139 1.36 5.56 26.02
N PRO A 140 1.88 6.41 25.13
CA PRO A 140 1.12 6.97 24.02
C PRO A 140 0.76 5.90 22.97
N ARG A 141 -0.45 5.97 22.41
CA ARG A 141 -1.06 4.99 21.50
C ARG A 141 -1.53 5.60 20.18
N HIS A 142 -0.66 6.39 19.54
CA HIS A 142 -0.88 6.96 18.21
C HIS A 142 0.38 6.78 17.35
N SER A 143 0.24 6.71 16.02
CA SER A 143 1.42 6.67 15.14
C SER A 143 2.19 8.00 15.15
N GLY A 144 1.49 9.14 15.32
CA GLY A 144 2.12 10.45 15.43
C GLY A 144 1.16 11.55 15.85
N LEU A 145 1.60 12.44 16.74
CA LEU A 145 0.91 13.65 17.16
C LEU A 145 1.83 14.83 16.87
N SER A 146 1.30 15.89 16.26
CA SER A 146 2.08 17.08 15.89
C SER A 146 1.53 18.35 16.50
N ALA A 147 2.44 19.27 16.81
CA ALA A 147 2.20 20.66 17.15
C ALA A 147 2.90 21.55 16.13
N THR A 148 2.14 22.18 15.25
CA THR A 148 2.65 23.10 14.23
C THR A 148 2.48 24.54 14.69
N PHE A 149 3.60 25.27 14.75
CA PHE A 149 3.65 26.68 15.06
C PHE A 149 3.95 27.47 13.78
N HIS A 150 3.02 28.33 13.38
CA HIS A 150 3.26 29.28 12.28
C HIS A 150 3.97 30.50 12.84
N LEU A 151 5.13 30.83 12.28
CA LEU A 151 6.01 31.91 12.71
C LEU A 151 6.14 32.96 11.60
N SER A 152 6.33 34.21 12.00
CA SER A 152 6.80 35.28 11.12
C SER A 152 8.33 35.26 10.99
N LEU A 153 8.90 35.92 9.98
CA LEU A 153 10.36 36.07 9.83
C LEU A 153 11.03 36.93 10.93
N THR A 154 10.26 37.55 11.83
CA THR A 154 10.79 38.14 13.08
C THR A 154 10.94 37.13 14.21
N GLY A 155 10.35 35.93 14.07
CA GLY A 155 10.33 34.86 15.05
C GLY A 155 9.07 34.83 15.93
N GLU A 156 8.15 35.78 15.76
CA GLU A 156 6.90 35.84 16.51
C GLU A 156 5.86 34.83 16.01
N ILE A 157 5.11 34.25 16.93
CA ILE A 157 4.11 33.22 16.66
C ILE A 157 2.80 33.82 16.12
N ASN A 158 2.44 33.41 14.91
CA ASN A 158 1.24 33.85 14.19
C ASN A 158 0.03 32.94 14.38
N GLY A 159 0.27 31.64 14.54
CA GLY A 159 -0.75 30.60 14.78
C GLY A 159 -0.15 29.34 15.40
N ALA A 160 -0.97 28.53 16.05
CA ALA A 160 -0.61 27.20 16.53
C ALA A 160 -1.74 26.20 16.22
N THR A 161 -1.38 24.98 15.82
CA THR A 161 -2.35 23.91 15.54
C THR A 161 -1.82 22.55 16.02
N LEU A 162 -2.72 21.73 16.56
CA LEU A 162 -2.48 20.34 16.91
C LEU A 162 -3.11 19.44 15.84
N SER A 163 -2.40 18.41 15.39
CA SER A 163 -2.98 17.41 14.48
C SER A 163 -2.40 16.02 14.69
N LEU A 164 -3.24 14.99 14.56
CA LEU A 164 -2.81 13.59 14.51
C LEU A 164 -2.35 13.21 13.10
N SER A 165 -1.52 12.17 13.01
CA SER A 165 -1.18 11.55 11.74
C SER A 165 -2.42 10.93 11.10
N ALA A 166 -2.49 10.93 9.76
CA ALA A 166 -3.49 10.19 8.98
C ALA A 166 -3.51 8.68 9.32
N SER A 167 -2.44 8.18 9.93
CA SER A 167 -2.31 6.81 10.45
C SER A 167 -3.20 6.51 11.66
N GLY A 168 -3.61 7.52 12.42
CA GLY A 168 -4.56 7.38 13.52
C GLY A 168 -4.01 6.83 14.84
N ILE A 169 -4.93 6.22 15.59
CA ILE A 169 -4.80 5.80 16.99
C ILE A 169 -4.84 4.27 17.07
N ASP A 170 -3.99 3.66 17.89
CA ASP A 170 -3.97 2.22 18.19
C ASP A 170 -5.15 1.83 19.11
N THR A 171 -6.35 1.88 18.55
CA THR A 171 -7.60 1.45 19.22
C THR A 171 -7.65 -0.07 19.45
N LEU A 172 -6.87 -0.85 18.70
CA LEU A 172 -6.76 -2.29 18.88
C LEU A 172 -6.13 -2.61 20.24
N ASN A 173 -4.89 -2.19 20.51
CA ASN A 173 -4.26 -2.51 21.79
C ASN A 173 -4.72 -1.59 22.92
N GLY A 174 -5.18 -0.37 22.62
CA GLY A 174 -5.62 0.61 23.62
C GLY A 174 -7.07 0.43 24.12
N LEU A 175 -7.91 -0.36 23.43
CA LEU A 175 -9.32 -0.54 23.83
C LEU A 175 -9.87 -1.94 23.55
N LEU A 176 -9.78 -2.43 22.31
CA LEU A 176 -10.50 -3.63 21.88
C LEU A 176 -9.82 -4.94 22.34
N ARG A 177 -8.49 -4.95 22.30
CA ARG A 177 -7.61 -6.12 22.53
C ARG A 177 -6.54 -5.83 23.59
N VAL A 178 -6.92 -5.10 24.65
CA VAL A 178 -6.08 -4.93 25.85
C VAL A 178 -5.63 -6.31 26.34
N PRO A 179 -4.32 -6.54 26.56
CA PRO A 179 -3.80 -7.82 27.05
C PRO A 179 -4.44 -8.25 28.37
N SER A 180 -4.66 -9.54 28.56
CA SER A 180 -5.22 -10.10 29.80
C SER A 180 -4.19 -10.27 30.94
N GLU A 181 -3.05 -9.58 30.83
CA GLU A 181 -1.99 -9.56 31.83
C GLU A 181 -2.23 -8.44 32.84
N GLN A 182 -1.85 -8.65 34.10
CA GLN A 182 -2.00 -7.64 35.14
C GLN A 182 -1.09 -6.44 34.85
N GLY A 183 -1.61 -5.23 35.07
CA GLY A 183 -0.89 -3.97 34.85
C GLY A 183 -1.18 -3.28 33.50
N TYR A 184 -1.89 -3.93 32.57
CA TYR A 184 -2.39 -3.28 31.35
C TYR A 184 -3.75 -2.62 31.61
N ARG A 185 -3.97 -1.43 31.04
CA ARG A 185 -5.25 -0.70 31.07
C ARG A 185 -5.64 -0.23 29.68
N ALA A 186 -6.95 0.00 29.49
CA ALA A 186 -7.45 0.74 28.34
C ALA A 186 -7.09 2.23 28.45
N PHE A 187 -7.47 3.04 27.45
CA PHE A 187 -7.27 4.49 27.48
C PHE A 187 -7.77 5.13 28.78
N HIS A 188 -7.00 6.06 29.35
CA HIS A 188 -7.29 6.62 30.67
C HIS A 188 -8.68 7.28 30.76
N VAL A 189 -9.18 7.88 29.67
CA VAL A 189 -10.52 8.49 29.60
C VAL A 189 -11.65 7.56 30.08
N PHE A 190 -11.57 6.26 29.77
CA PHE A 190 -12.58 5.28 30.20
C PHE A 190 -12.56 5.01 31.70
N HIS A 191 -11.39 5.11 32.33
CA HIS A 191 -11.27 4.98 33.77
C HIS A 191 -11.68 6.28 34.47
N TYR A 192 -11.25 7.44 33.95
CA TYR A 192 -11.60 8.77 34.47
C TYR A 192 -13.12 8.98 34.52
N LEU A 193 -13.85 8.52 33.48
CA LEU A 193 -15.32 8.49 33.45
C LEU A 193 -15.95 7.76 34.66
N LEU A 194 -15.31 6.72 35.17
CA LEU A 194 -15.84 5.83 36.21
C LEU A 194 -15.46 6.24 37.65
N THR A 195 -14.64 7.29 37.81
CA THR A 195 -14.21 7.84 39.11
C THR A 195 -15.30 8.63 39.85
N SER A 196 -14.95 9.19 41.01
CA SER A 196 -15.79 10.12 41.79
C SER A 196 -15.97 11.51 41.16
N ALA A 197 -15.20 11.87 40.13
CA ALA A 197 -15.36 13.14 39.40
C ALA A 197 -16.69 13.20 38.62
N SER A 198 -17.30 12.04 38.35
CA SER A 198 -18.65 11.91 37.78
C SER A 198 -19.70 11.99 38.88
N SER A 199 -20.58 13.00 38.82
CA SER A 199 -21.60 13.24 39.85
C SER A 199 -22.63 12.09 39.91
N GLN A 200 -23.30 11.88 41.05
CA GLN A 200 -24.27 10.79 41.17
C GLN A 200 -25.38 10.83 40.09
N GLN A 201 -25.92 12.01 39.80
CA GLN A 201 -26.92 12.21 38.75
C GLN A 201 -26.39 11.88 37.34
N GLU A 202 -25.12 12.21 37.08
CA GLU A 202 -24.43 11.91 35.81
C GLU A 202 -24.15 10.40 35.68
N ARG A 203 -23.78 9.72 36.78
CA ARG A 203 -23.59 8.27 36.82
C ARG A 203 -24.90 7.51 36.59
N GLU A 204 -26.01 8.01 37.14
CA GLU A 204 -27.36 7.48 36.92
C GLU A 204 -27.82 7.71 35.47
N TYR A 205 -27.66 8.92 34.92
CA TYR A 205 -27.99 9.25 33.53
C TYR A 205 -27.19 8.43 32.50
N LEU A 206 -25.88 8.25 32.73
CA LEU A 206 -24.98 7.49 31.84
C LEU A 206 -24.99 5.98 32.08
N GLY A 207 -25.79 5.47 33.04
CA GLY A 207 -25.87 4.03 33.34
C GLY A 207 -24.54 3.38 33.76
N LEU A 208 -23.68 4.14 34.46
CA LEU A 208 -22.29 3.76 34.73
C LEU A 208 -22.17 2.65 35.78
N LYS A 209 -21.52 1.57 35.39
CA LYS A 209 -21.25 0.38 36.22
C LYS A 209 -19.84 0.43 36.84
N HIS A 210 -19.54 -0.51 37.72
CA HIS A 210 -18.18 -0.71 38.22
C HIS A 210 -17.25 -1.19 37.07
N PRO A 211 -15.99 -0.73 36.97
CA PRO A 211 -15.08 -1.09 35.87
C PRO A 211 -15.02 -2.60 35.53
N SER A 212 -15.02 -3.47 36.55
CA SER A 212 -15.00 -4.94 36.37
C SER A 212 -16.24 -5.57 35.72
N GLN A 213 -17.30 -4.78 35.49
CA GLN A 213 -18.52 -5.24 34.83
C GLN A 213 -18.49 -5.03 33.31
N TYR A 214 -17.59 -4.18 32.79
CA TYR A 214 -17.44 -3.92 31.36
C TYR A 214 -16.45 -4.91 30.72
N ALA A 215 -16.86 -5.55 29.63
CA ALA A 215 -16.07 -6.59 28.94
C ALA A 215 -14.74 -6.09 28.37
N LEU A 216 -14.65 -4.81 27.99
CA LEU A 216 -13.41 -4.20 27.50
C LEU A 216 -12.40 -3.95 28.63
N LEU A 217 -12.87 -3.52 29.82
CA LEU A 217 -12.01 -3.16 30.95
C LEU A 217 -11.68 -4.35 31.85
N LYS A 218 -12.53 -5.39 31.89
CA LYS A 218 -12.34 -6.57 32.75
C LYS A 218 -11.11 -7.41 32.39
N LYS A 219 -10.68 -7.42 31.12
CA LYS A 219 -9.71 -8.39 30.57
C LYS A 219 -8.40 -8.51 31.36
N SER A 220 -7.84 -7.39 31.82
CA SER A 220 -6.56 -7.32 32.55
C SER A 220 -6.71 -7.33 34.07
N GLU A 221 -7.96 -7.36 34.58
CA GLU A 221 -8.35 -7.19 35.98
C GLU A 221 -7.72 -5.98 36.70
N THR A 222 -7.23 -4.99 35.94
CA THR A 222 -6.45 -3.85 36.43
C THR A 222 -7.25 -2.57 36.28
N TYR A 223 -7.81 -2.07 37.38
CA TYR A 223 -8.75 -0.94 37.36
C TYR A 223 -8.17 0.37 37.90
N ASN A 224 -7.17 0.27 38.78
CA ASN A 224 -6.54 1.38 39.50
C ASN A 224 -5.22 1.79 38.85
N PRO A 225 -4.64 2.98 39.16
CA PRO A 225 -3.30 3.35 38.71
C PRO A 225 -2.23 2.42 39.29
N PRO A 226 -1.03 2.33 38.65
CA PRO A 226 0.05 1.47 39.13
C PRO A 226 0.48 1.83 40.56
N SER A 227 0.55 0.85 41.45
CA SER A 227 0.78 1.07 42.90
C SER A 227 2.17 1.64 43.25
N TYR A 228 3.12 1.63 42.31
CA TYR A 228 4.42 2.28 42.45
C TYR A 228 4.37 3.81 42.20
N LEU A 229 3.22 4.35 41.78
CA LEU A 229 2.94 5.77 41.67
C LEU A 229 2.07 6.24 42.86
N PRO A 230 2.65 6.60 44.01
CA PRO A 230 1.87 7.05 45.17
C PRO A 230 1.15 8.38 44.95
N THR A 231 1.50 9.12 43.89
CA THR A 231 0.90 10.39 43.45
C THR A 231 -0.16 10.21 42.37
N ALA A 232 -0.30 9.02 41.77
CA ALA A 232 -1.28 8.80 40.71
C ALA A 232 -2.68 8.59 41.32
N ASP A 233 -3.53 9.58 41.18
CA ASP A 233 -4.94 9.52 41.54
C ASP A 233 -5.81 9.76 40.29
N ASP A 234 -6.47 8.71 39.82
CA ASP A 234 -7.37 8.78 38.68
C ASP A 234 -8.53 9.77 38.92
N ALA A 235 -8.95 10.01 40.18
CA ALA A 235 -10.02 10.95 40.50
C ALA A 235 -9.57 12.40 40.33
N ALA A 236 -8.42 12.79 40.88
CA ALA A 236 -7.81 14.10 40.66
C ALA A 236 -7.51 14.33 39.16
N SER A 237 -6.91 13.35 38.48
CA SER A 237 -6.65 13.43 37.04
C SER A 237 -7.93 13.54 36.19
N ALA A 238 -9.05 12.97 36.65
CA ALA A 238 -10.35 13.13 36.01
C ALA A 238 -10.96 14.53 36.22
N GLU A 239 -10.70 15.19 37.35
CA GLU A 239 -11.06 16.60 37.58
C GLU A 239 -10.24 17.52 36.67
N ASP A 240 -8.91 17.36 36.64
CA ASP A 240 -8.01 18.11 35.75
C ASP A 240 -8.40 17.95 34.27
N PHE A 241 -8.69 16.72 33.83
CA PHE A 241 -9.19 16.43 32.48
C PHE A 241 -10.51 17.15 32.16
N ARG A 242 -11.46 17.20 33.11
CA ARG A 242 -12.74 17.89 32.94
C ARG A 242 -12.56 19.41 32.89
N ASP A 243 -11.60 19.97 33.63
CA ASP A 243 -11.28 21.39 33.58
C ASP A 243 -10.52 21.78 32.31
N ALA A 244 -9.60 20.93 31.83
CA ALA A 244 -8.96 21.08 30.53
C ALA A 244 -9.99 21.07 29.37
N LEU A 245 -10.97 20.14 29.39
CA LEU A 245 -12.08 20.13 28.44
C LEU A 245 -12.91 21.43 28.49
N ARG A 246 -13.23 21.94 29.68
CA ARG A 246 -13.96 23.23 29.82
C ARG A 246 -13.16 24.40 29.26
N ALA A 247 -11.83 24.41 29.46
CA ALA A 247 -10.93 25.44 28.97
C ALA A 247 -10.88 25.49 27.44
N ILE A 248 -10.94 24.34 26.75
CA ILE A 248 -11.08 24.28 25.28
C ILE A 248 -12.53 24.37 24.77
N GLY A 249 -13.46 24.82 25.61
CA GLY A 249 -14.86 25.09 25.22
C GLY A 249 -15.81 23.88 25.23
N VAL A 250 -15.35 22.69 25.61
CA VAL A 250 -16.18 21.49 25.77
C VAL A 250 -16.90 21.53 27.13
N LYS A 251 -18.05 22.21 27.15
CA LYS A 251 -18.88 22.45 28.35
C LYS A 251 -20.38 22.26 28.07
N GLY A 252 -21.18 22.09 29.13
CA GLY A 252 -22.65 22.03 29.02
C GLY A 252 -23.15 20.83 28.21
N LYS A 253 -23.91 21.08 27.12
CA LYS A 253 -24.39 20.02 26.20
C LYS A 253 -23.22 19.23 25.60
N HIS A 254 -22.18 19.90 25.11
CA HIS A 254 -21.03 19.25 24.47
C HIS A 254 -20.31 18.27 25.40
N LEU A 255 -20.08 18.64 26.67
CA LEU A 255 -19.44 17.76 27.64
C LEU A 255 -20.30 16.52 27.94
N ARG A 256 -21.62 16.70 28.16
CA ARG A 256 -22.53 15.57 28.36
C ARG A 256 -22.52 14.62 27.18
N ASN A 257 -22.64 15.16 25.96
CA ASN A 257 -22.66 14.36 24.74
C ASN A 257 -21.35 13.58 24.52
N LEU A 258 -20.18 14.20 24.75
CA LEU A 258 -18.89 13.51 24.72
C LEU A 258 -18.85 12.34 25.71
N LEU A 259 -19.31 12.55 26.95
CA LEU A 259 -19.33 11.50 27.98
C LEU A 259 -20.35 10.40 27.67
N SER A 260 -21.48 10.74 27.04
CA SER A 260 -22.46 9.76 26.52
C SER A 260 -21.83 8.86 25.46
N VAL A 261 -21.04 9.41 24.52
CA VAL A 261 -20.29 8.59 23.54
C VAL A 261 -19.29 7.68 24.26
N VAL A 262 -18.46 8.18 25.17
CA VAL A 262 -17.49 7.34 25.91
C VAL A 262 -18.18 6.22 26.71
N ALA A 263 -19.32 6.51 27.35
CA ALA A 263 -20.12 5.51 28.06
C ALA A 263 -20.75 4.47 27.11
N ALA A 264 -21.27 4.92 25.97
CA ALA A 264 -21.86 4.07 24.93
C ALA A 264 -20.82 3.08 24.36
N LEU A 265 -19.58 3.52 24.13
CA LEU A 265 -18.50 2.64 23.63
C LEU A 265 -18.16 1.52 24.63
N LEU A 266 -18.11 1.81 25.92
CA LEU A 266 -17.92 0.78 26.95
C LEU A 266 -19.07 -0.22 26.97
N ARG A 267 -20.31 0.25 26.83
CA ARG A 267 -21.50 -0.60 26.89
C ARG A 267 -21.70 -1.45 25.64
N LEU A 268 -21.45 -0.89 24.45
CA LEU A 268 -21.44 -1.65 23.19
C LEU A 268 -20.36 -2.76 23.20
N GLY A 269 -19.25 -2.52 23.91
CA GLY A 269 -18.22 -3.52 24.18
C GLY A 269 -18.72 -4.80 24.87
N ASP A 270 -19.78 -4.72 25.69
CA ASP A 270 -20.39 -5.89 26.33
C ASP A 270 -21.15 -6.81 25.33
N GLY A 271 -21.46 -6.27 24.14
CA GLY A 271 -22.19 -6.95 23.05
C GLY A 271 -21.30 -7.56 21.95
N LEU A 272 -19.97 -7.55 22.12
CA LEU A 272 -19.01 -8.06 21.12
C LEU A 272 -18.78 -9.59 21.16
N GLY A 273 -19.32 -10.30 22.16
CA GLY A 273 -19.12 -11.74 22.28
C GLY A 273 -20.03 -12.55 21.35
N PHE A 274 -19.46 -13.50 20.61
CA PHE A 274 -20.24 -14.48 19.80
C PHE A 274 -21.23 -15.35 20.60
N LEU A 275 -21.09 -15.39 21.94
CA LEU A 275 -21.95 -16.13 22.87
C LEU A 275 -22.79 -15.19 23.77
N VAL A 276 -23.01 -13.94 23.36
CA VAL A 276 -23.91 -13.02 24.07
C VAL A 276 -25.36 -13.41 23.76
N ASP A 277 -26.16 -13.50 24.81
CA ASP A 277 -27.60 -13.83 24.73
C ASP A 277 -28.39 -12.73 24.01
N GLY A 278 -29.47 -13.10 23.32
CA GLY A 278 -30.29 -12.19 22.50
C GLY A 278 -30.92 -11.07 23.32
N GLU A 279 -31.60 -11.42 24.42
CA GLU A 279 -32.22 -10.45 25.35
C GLU A 279 -31.19 -9.48 25.95
N LYS A 280 -29.98 -9.98 26.21
CA LYS A 280 -28.87 -9.17 26.74
C LYS A 280 -28.33 -8.22 25.67
N LEU A 281 -28.23 -8.66 24.42
CA LEU A 281 -27.79 -7.83 23.30
C LEU A 281 -28.82 -6.74 22.97
N GLU A 282 -30.11 -7.06 23.00
CA GLU A 282 -31.21 -6.11 22.85
C GLU A 282 -31.13 -5.01 23.91
N THR A 283 -31.05 -5.40 25.20
CA THR A 283 -30.85 -4.46 26.31
C THR A 283 -29.63 -3.54 26.11
N ILE A 284 -28.50 -4.09 25.64
CA ILE A 284 -27.27 -3.31 25.38
C ILE A 284 -27.50 -2.32 24.22
N CYS A 285 -28.15 -2.74 23.14
CA CYS A 285 -28.40 -1.89 21.98
C CYS A 285 -29.41 -0.77 22.31
N ASP A 286 -30.41 -1.03 23.15
CA ASP A 286 -31.36 -0.01 23.63
C ASP A 286 -30.65 1.06 24.48
N GLU A 287 -29.84 0.63 25.44
CA GLU A 287 -29.05 1.54 26.30
C GLU A 287 -28.03 2.36 25.47
N VAL A 288 -27.38 1.76 24.48
CA VAL A 288 -26.43 2.44 23.59
C VAL A 288 -27.15 3.39 22.62
N GLY A 289 -28.30 2.99 22.06
CA GLY A 289 -29.10 3.82 21.18
C GLY A 289 -29.59 5.09 21.87
N GLY A 290 -30.08 4.97 23.11
CA GLY A 290 -30.48 6.11 23.95
C GLY A 290 -29.33 7.03 24.40
N LEU A 291 -28.07 6.57 24.38
CA LEU A 291 -26.89 7.40 24.65
C LEU A 291 -26.31 8.09 23.41
N LEU A 292 -26.61 7.58 22.21
CA LEU A 292 -26.07 8.04 20.93
C LEU A 292 -27.10 8.80 20.07
N ASP A 293 -28.35 8.92 20.52
CA ASP A 293 -29.49 9.38 19.73
C ASP A 293 -29.60 8.59 18.40
N LEU A 294 -29.62 7.26 18.50
CA LEU A 294 -29.65 6.30 17.38
C LEU A 294 -30.67 5.19 17.63
N ASP A 295 -31.40 4.76 16.60
CA ASP A 295 -32.32 3.63 16.67
C ASP A 295 -31.58 2.32 17.04
N PRO A 296 -31.95 1.64 18.16
CA PRO A 296 -31.37 0.36 18.57
C PRO A 296 -31.40 -0.73 17.49
N GLU A 297 -32.38 -0.72 16.59
CA GLU A 297 -32.47 -1.67 15.48
C GLU A 297 -31.27 -1.58 14.52
N VAL A 298 -30.63 -0.41 14.40
CA VAL A 298 -29.41 -0.24 13.57
C VAL A 298 -28.26 -1.05 14.14
N LEU A 299 -28.05 -0.98 15.47
CA LEU A 299 -26.99 -1.71 16.17
C LEU A 299 -27.25 -3.21 16.23
N MET A 300 -28.52 -3.62 16.32
CA MET A 300 -28.92 -5.04 16.32
C MET A 300 -28.88 -5.67 14.92
N LYS A 301 -29.58 -5.07 13.95
CA LYS A 301 -29.90 -5.69 12.65
C LYS A 301 -28.96 -5.26 11.51
N LYS A 302 -28.47 -4.00 11.51
CA LYS A 302 -27.61 -3.46 10.44
C LYS A 302 -26.12 -3.63 10.74
N CYS A 303 -25.74 -3.76 12.02
CA CYS A 303 -24.37 -4.03 12.46
C CYS A 303 -24.20 -5.48 12.97
N ALA A 304 -23.41 -6.29 12.26
CA ALA A 304 -22.93 -7.59 12.74
C ALA A 304 -21.92 -7.43 13.90
N THR A 305 -21.59 -8.52 14.61
CA THR A 305 -20.67 -8.47 15.78
C THR A 305 -19.31 -7.84 15.45
N GLU A 306 -18.70 -8.19 14.32
CA GLU A 306 -17.44 -7.57 13.86
C GLU A 306 -17.64 -6.10 13.45
N ASP A 307 -18.77 -5.75 12.85
CA ASP A 307 -19.09 -4.37 12.47
C ASP A 307 -19.28 -3.50 13.74
N ARG A 308 -19.73 -4.07 14.88
CA ARG A 308 -19.76 -3.36 16.17
C ARG A 308 -18.34 -3.13 16.74
N GLU A 309 -17.41 -4.06 16.58
CA GLU A 309 -15.99 -3.86 16.95
C GLU A 309 -15.37 -2.71 16.13
N VAL A 310 -15.62 -2.72 14.81
CA VAL A 310 -15.19 -1.66 13.88
C VAL A 310 -15.87 -0.31 14.20
N LEU A 311 -17.15 -0.32 14.57
CA LEU A 311 -17.90 0.88 14.96
C LEU A 311 -17.31 1.51 16.23
N ILE A 312 -16.96 0.71 17.25
CA ILE A 312 -16.33 1.23 18.48
C ILE A 312 -15.02 1.94 18.15
N ALA A 313 -14.14 1.33 17.34
CA ALA A 313 -12.90 1.98 16.90
C ALA A 313 -13.17 3.25 16.06
N GLY A 314 -14.14 3.21 15.14
CA GLY A 314 -14.57 4.34 14.32
C GLY A 314 -15.04 5.54 15.14
N LEU A 315 -16.01 5.33 16.02
CA LEU A 315 -16.57 6.39 16.87
C LEU A 315 -15.57 6.93 17.89
N TYR A 316 -14.67 6.09 18.43
CA TYR A 316 -13.63 6.56 19.33
C TYR A 316 -12.67 7.55 18.65
N GLU A 317 -12.18 7.24 17.46
CA GLU A 317 -11.28 8.14 16.74
C GLU A 317 -11.98 9.41 16.25
N ALA A 318 -13.23 9.29 15.79
CA ALA A 318 -14.04 10.46 15.43
C ALA A 318 -14.25 11.40 16.62
N LEU A 319 -14.45 10.85 17.83
CA LEU A 319 -14.52 11.63 19.07
C LEU A 319 -13.22 12.37 19.36
N VAL A 320 -12.06 11.74 19.17
CA VAL A 320 -10.75 12.41 19.34
C VAL A 320 -10.54 13.50 18.30
N ASP A 321 -10.90 13.28 17.03
CA ASP A 321 -10.86 14.31 15.98
C ASP A 321 -11.71 15.53 16.34
N TRP A 322 -12.91 15.32 16.85
CA TRP A 322 -13.78 16.40 17.30
C TRP A 322 -13.19 17.18 18.50
N VAL A 323 -12.51 16.50 19.44
CA VAL A 323 -11.77 17.17 20.53
C VAL A 323 -10.58 17.98 19.98
N ILE A 324 -9.86 17.47 18.97
CA ILE A 324 -8.79 18.21 18.29
C ILE A 324 -9.33 19.45 17.56
N VAL A 325 -10.49 19.36 16.91
CA VAL A 325 -11.17 20.52 16.30
C VAL A 325 -11.49 21.58 17.36
N LYS A 326 -12.03 21.19 18.52
CA LYS A 326 -12.34 22.13 19.62
C LYS A 326 -11.09 22.72 20.27
N ALA A 327 -10.03 21.94 20.44
CA ALA A 327 -8.72 22.42 20.86
C ALA A 327 -8.17 23.51 19.90
N ASN A 328 -8.16 23.24 18.59
CA ASN A 328 -7.67 24.18 17.59
C ASN A 328 -8.55 25.44 17.46
N GLU A 329 -9.87 25.33 17.68
CA GLU A 329 -10.78 26.47 17.78
C GLU A 329 -10.42 27.36 18.99
N ALA A 330 -10.20 26.76 20.17
CA ALA A 330 -9.81 27.47 21.38
C ALA A 330 -8.46 28.19 21.22
N ILE A 331 -7.43 27.50 20.70
CA ILE A 331 -6.10 28.06 20.44
C ILE A 331 -6.19 29.26 19.49
N ARG A 332 -6.91 29.12 18.37
CA ARG A 332 -7.11 30.21 17.40
C ARG A 332 -7.82 31.42 18.04
N SER A 333 -8.79 31.19 18.93
CA SER A 333 -9.51 32.26 19.61
C SER A 333 -8.65 33.04 20.61
N GLU A 334 -7.78 32.36 21.39
CA GLU A 334 -6.86 33.02 22.32
C GLU A 334 -5.82 33.87 21.58
N MET A 335 -5.26 33.34 20.49
CA MET A 335 -4.27 34.05 19.68
C MET A 335 -4.86 35.28 18.98
N HIS A 336 -6.09 35.19 18.48
CA HIS A 336 -6.80 36.34 17.89
C HIS A 336 -7.07 37.44 18.92
N ASN A 337 -7.56 37.07 20.11
CA ASN A 337 -7.82 38.03 21.19
C ASN A 337 -6.53 38.69 21.70
N SER A 338 -5.43 37.94 21.79
CA SER A 338 -4.11 38.46 22.15
C SER A 338 -3.58 39.49 21.14
N LYS A 339 -3.79 39.27 19.83
CA LYS A 339 -3.41 40.24 18.78
C LYS A 339 -4.20 41.55 18.88
N ILE A 340 -5.51 41.48 19.13
CA ILE A 340 -6.35 42.68 19.33
C ILE A 340 -5.92 43.49 20.56
N LEU A 341 -5.59 42.83 21.66
CA LEU A 341 -5.13 43.52 22.87
C LEU A 341 -3.74 44.17 22.70
N GLY A 342 -2.87 43.56 21.89
CA GLY A 342 -1.52 44.07 21.59
C GLY A 342 -1.50 45.30 20.69
N SER A 343 -2.51 45.51 19.84
CA SER A 343 -2.60 46.66 18.92
C SER A 343 -3.05 47.97 19.57
N SER A 344 -3.07 48.08 20.90
CA SER A 344 -3.46 49.30 21.62
C SER A 344 -2.34 50.36 21.72
N SER A 345 -1.62 50.61 20.62
CA SER A 345 -0.59 51.65 20.51
C SER A 345 -0.81 52.59 19.33
N GLY A 346 -1.96 53.27 19.33
CA GLY A 346 -2.12 54.61 18.77
C GLY A 346 -2.73 54.74 17.38
N SER A 347 -4.07 54.84 17.32
CA SER A 347 -4.75 56.06 16.85
C SER A 347 -6.28 55.93 16.96
N ASP A 348 -6.94 56.95 17.50
CA ASP A 348 -8.41 57.07 17.49
C ASP A 348 -8.93 57.43 16.09
N THR A 349 -9.77 56.58 15.49
CA THR A 349 -10.83 57.01 14.56
C THR A 349 -12.02 56.03 14.57
N ASP A 350 -13.18 56.59 14.88
CA ASP A 350 -14.58 56.13 14.71
C ASP A 350 -14.91 54.70 14.22
N GLY A 351 -15.86 54.08 14.92
CA GLY A 351 -16.30 52.71 14.67
C GLY A 351 -17.28 52.54 13.51
N ALA A 352 -16.95 51.65 12.58
CA ALA A 352 -17.90 51.04 11.63
C ALA A 352 -17.38 49.69 11.07
N ALA A 353 -16.92 48.77 11.93
CA ALA A 353 -16.38 47.47 11.50
C ALA A 353 -16.73 46.33 12.48
N LEU A 354 -18.00 45.92 12.54
CA LEU A 354 -18.45 44.77 13.36
C LEU A 354 -19.19 43.68 12.57
N ASN A 355 -19.28 43.78 11.23
CA ASN A 355 -20.08 42.88 10.39
C ASN A 355 -19.45 42.66 9.00
N THR A 356 -18.22 42.14 8.96
CA THR A 356 -17.63 41.57 7.74
C THR A 356 -17.00 40.22 8.10
N PRO A 357 -17.35 39.10 7.44
CA PRO A 357 -16.59 37.86 7.61
C PRO A 357 -15.18 38.08 7.02
N PRO A 358 -14.10 37.67 7.71
CA PRO A 358 -12.76 37.83 7.16
C PRO A 358 -12.59 36.90 5.95
N SER A 359 -12.39 37.49 4.79
CA SER A 359 -11.83 36.78 3.64
C SER A 359 -10.43 36.31 3.99
N SER A 360 -10.18 35.01 3.82
CA SER A 360 -8.87 34.42 3.97
C SER A 360 -7.87 35.03 2.96
N ASN A 361 -6.66 35.36 3.44
CA ASN A 361 -5.38 35.47 2.71
C ASN A 361 -4.79 36.85 2.34
N GLU A 362 -5.26 38.00 2.85
CA GLU A 362 -4.69 39.31 2.42
C GLU A 362 -3.71 40.00 3.40
N ASP A 363 -3.59 39.57 4.66
CA ASP A 363 -2.75 40.22 5.71
C ASP A 363 -1.61 39.33 6.28
N GLN A 364 -1.17 38.29 5.55
CA GLN A 364 0.02 37.52 5.93
C GLN A 364 1.20 37.87 5.03
N GLY A 365 2.14 38.64 5.56
CA GLY A 365 3.52 38.64 5.06
C GLY A 365 4.18 37.28 5.30
N ASP A 366 5.31 37.05 4.63
CA ASP A 366 6.00 35.75 4.58
C ASP A 366 6.07 35.05 5.96
N SER A 367 5.55 33.83 6.00
CA SER A 367 5.42 33.03 7.22
C SER A 367 5.86 31.61 7.00
N VAL A 368 6.51 31.03 8.00
CA VAL A 368 7.07 29.68 8.00
C VAL A 368 6.39 28.84 9.07
N SER A 369 6.53 27.52 8.98
CA SER A 369 6.03 26.57 9.98
C SER A 369 7.19 25.85 10.68
N LEU A 370 7.09 25.77 12.01
CA LEU A 370 7.92 24.91 12.83
C LEU A 370 7.02 23.86 13.48
N THR A 371 7.16 22.60 13.06
CA THR A 371 6.32 21.49 13.54
C THR A 371 7.12 20.57 14.46
N VAL A 372 6.61 20.34 15.67
CA VAL A 372 7.13 19.31 16.58
C VAL A 372 6.26 18.06 16.45
N VAL A 373 6.84 16.90 16.12
CA VAL A 373 6.13 15.63 15.93
C VAL A 373 6.61 14.62 16.94
N GLU A 374 5.70 14.06 17.74
CA GLU A 374 5.97 12.92 18.61
C GLU A 374 5.68 11.60 17.90
N ILE A 375 6.68 10.72 17.84
CA ILE A 375 6.59 9.35 17.31
C ILE A 375 6.92 8.36 18.44
N PRO A 376 5.89 7.82 19.15
CA PRO A 376 6.11 6.94 20.30
C PRO A 376 6.52 5.51 19.91
N SER A 377 6.20 5.07 18.69
CA SER A 377 6.58 3.74 18.21
C SER A 377 8.07 3.70 17.86
N GLN A 378 8.82 2.86 18.59
CA GLN A 378 10.25 2.62 18.36
C GLN A 378 10.53 2.16 16.92
N GLN A 379 9.65 1.36 16.32
CA GLN A 379 9.83 0.84 14.95
C GLN A 379 9.64 1.94 13.91
N LEU A 380 8.58 2.75 14.04
CA LEU A 380 8.30 3.87 13.14
C LEU A 380 9.35 4.98 13.28
N GLY A 381 9.71 5.34 14.52
CA GLY A 381 10.77 6.32 14.79
C GLY A 381 12.10 5.89 14.18
N LYS A 382 12.48 4.60 14.31
CA LYS A 382 13.67 4.03 13.68
C LYS A 382 13.58 4.07 12.15
N ALA A 383 12.43 3.75 11.57
CA ALA A 383 12.21 3.80 10.12
C ALA A 383 12.36 5.21 9.56
N VAL A 384 11.72 6.20 10.20
CA VAL A 384 11.83 7.63 9.88
C VAL A 384 13.29 8.07 9.96
N ALA A 385 13.93 7.86 11.10
CA ALA A 385 15.28 8.34 11.37
C ALA A 385 16.32 7.71 10.42
N LEU A 386 16.32 6.38 10.28
CA LEU A 386 17.27 5.71 9.39
C LEU A 386 17.04 6.10 7.93
N LYS A 387 15.79 6.27 7.48
CA LYS A 387 15.51 6.73 6.11
C LYS A 387 16.05 8.15 5.88
N THR A 388 15.74 9.10 6.75
CA THR A 388 16.22 10.49 6.62
C THR A 388 17.75 10.61 6.63
N VAL A 389 18.45 9.68 7.30
CA VAL A 389 19.92 9.73 7.47
C VAL A 389 20.70 8.90 6.45
N PHE A 390 20.14 7.80 5.92
CA PHE A 390 20.85 6.82 5.09
C PHE A 390 20.16 6.47 3.76
N ASP A 391 19.02 7.10 3.43
CA ASP A 391 18.43 7.01 2.09
C ASP A 391 18.99 8.12 1.20
N ASP A 392 19.71 7.71 0.15
CA ASP A 392 20.35 8.60 -0.83
C ASP A 392 19.50 8.72 -2.12
N SER A 393 18.25 8.24 -2.05
CA SER A 393 17.30 8.21 -3.18
C SER A 393 16.07 9.09 -2.99
N THR A 394 15.96 9.77 -1.84
CA THR A 394 14.90 10.75 -1.54
C THR A 394 15.41 11.89 -0.66
N GLY A 395 14.74 13.06 -0.72
CA GLY A 395 14.98 14.21 0.16
C GLY A 395 16.34 14.90 -0.02
N ILE A 396 16.76 15.65 1.00
CA ILE A 396 17.99 16.47 0.99
C ILE A 396 19.26 15.70 0.57
N ASN A 397 19.39 14.42 0.96
CA ASN A 397 20.54 13.60 0.61
C ASN A 397 20.60 13.32 -0.91
N GLN A 398 19.46 13.27 -1.59
CA GLN A 398 19.38 13.19 -3.04
C GLN A 398 19.74 14.53 -3.69
N GLU A 399 19.21 15.64 -3.19
CA GLU A 399 19.50 17.00 -3.70
C GLU A 399 21.01 17.30 -3.66
N MET A 400 21.66 17.09 -2.51
CA MET A 400 23.12 17.24 -2.35
C MET A 400 23.93 16.40 -3.35
N LYS A 401 23.46 15.19 -3.66
CA LYS A 401 24.11 14.25 -4.56
C LYS A 401 23.91 14.61 -6.03
N GLU A 402 22.76 15.18 -6.38
CA GLU A 402 22.51 15.75 -7.71
C GLU A 402 23.31 17.04 -7.90
N ASP A 403 23.49 17.84 -6.84
CA ASP A 403 24.29 19.07 -6.82
C ASP A 403 25.83 18.86 -6.71
N GLY A 404 26.28 17.59 -6.74
CA GLY A 404 27.70 17.24 -6.84
C GLY A 404 28.50 17.23 -5.52
N VAL A 405 27.84 17.29 -4.36
CA VAL A 405 28.50 17.16 -3.05
C VAL A 405 29.19 15.79 -2.93
N PRO A 406 30.45 15.70 -2.44
CA PRO A 406 31.21 14.45 -2.38
C PRO A 406 30.56 13.44 -1.41
N PHE A 407 29.91 12.43 -2.00
CA PHE A 407 29.06 11.48 -1.30
C PHE A 407 29.71 10.09 -1.16
N VAL A 408 29.66 9.46 0.02
CA VAL A 408 30.04 8.05 0.22
C VAL A 408 28.85 7.28 0.80
N PRO A 409 28.35 6.23 0.12
CA PRO A 409 27.16 5.51 0.56
C PRO A 409 27.39 4.75 1.86
N ALA A 410 26.32 4.68 2.65
CA ALA A 410 26.26 3.90 3.88
C ALA A 410 26.56 2.41 3.65
N GLY A 411 27.05 1.74 4.69
CA GLY A 411 27.34 0.30 4.64
C GLY A 411 26.11 -0.53 4.29
N SER A 412 26.27 -1.59 3.49
CA SER A 412 25.17 -2.44 3.01
C SER A 412 24.35 -3.09 4.14
N SER A 413 24.96 -3.31 5.32
CA SER A 413 24.26 -3.74 6.54
C SER A 413 23.28 -2.70 7.06
N VAL A 414 23.68 -1.41 7.08
CA VAL A 414 22.85 -0.28 7.51
C VAL A 414 21.71 -0.06 6.53
N ILE A 415 22.00 -0.08 5.22
CA ILE A 415 20.98 0.06 4.16
C ILE A 415 19.95 -1.08 4.23
N ARG A 416 20.37 -2.32 4.52
CA ARG A 416 19.43 -3.43 4.71
C ARG A 416 18.54 -3.20 5.93
N GLU A 417 19.13 -2.85 7.07
CA GLU A 417 18.37 -2.63 8.31
C GLU A 417 17.42 -1.42 8.23
N MET A 418 17.80 -0.37 7.50
CA MET A 418 16.92 0.75 7.14
C MET A 418 15.73 0.26 6.31
N LYS A 419 15.97 -0.52 5.25
CA LYS A 419 14.90 -1.06 4.39
C LYS A 419 13.99 -2.00 5.17
N ASP A 420 14.53 -2.83 6.05
CA ASP A 420 13.74 -3.70 6.92
C ASP A 420 12.82 -2.89 7.84
N ALA A 421 13.32 -1.83 8.50
CA ALA A 421 12.53 -0.95 9.35
C ALA A 421 11.45 -0.15 8.58
N VAL A 422 11.79 0.33 7.37
CA VAL A 422 10.83 1.00 6.47
C VAL A 422 9.75 0.03 5.99
N ASN A 423 10.09 -1.24 5.73
CA ASN A 423 9.13 -2.26 5.32
C ASN A 423 8.17 -2.67 6.44
N THR A 424 8.63 -2.78 7.70
CA THR A 424 7.73 -3.06 8.84
C THR A 424 6.80 -1.88 9.13
N SER A 425 7.26 -0.66 8.87
CA SER A 425 6.51 0.59 9.09
C SER A 425 5.86 1.15 7.81
N ALA A 426 5.79 0.33 6.76
CA ALA A 426 5.36 0.72 5.41
C ALA A 426 4.01 1.48 5.36
N PRO A 427 2.97 1.11 6.14
CA PRO A 427 1.68 1.78 6.07
C PRO A 427 1.66 3.18 6.68
N ASP A 428 2.61 3.51 7.57
CA ASP A 428 2.76 4.86 8.15
C ASP A 428 3.68 5.76 7.28
N MET A 429 4.44 5.15 6.36
CA MET A 429 5.44 5.81 5.50
C MET A 429 4.99 6.00 4.03
N ASP A 430 3.69 5.83 3.74
CA ASP A 430 3.06 5.82 2.39
C ASP A 430 3.79 4.91 1.36
N VAL A 431 4.26 3.73 1.80
CA VAL A 431 4.88 2.74 0.91
C VAL A 431 3.79 1.87 0.28
N ARG A 432 3.28 2.33 -0.88
CA ARG A 432 2.06 1.80 -1.55
C ARG A 432 2.16 0.36 -2.06
N ASP A 433 3.37 -0.16 -2.27
CA ASP A 433 3.56 -1.51 -2.80
C ASP A 433 3.66 -2.62 -1.71
N SER A 434 3.56 -2.26 -0.42
CA SER A 434 3.62 -3.23 0.69
C SER A 434 2.29 -3.95 0.93
N PRO A 435 2.29 -5.26 1.24
CA PRO A 435 1.08 -5.99 1.67
C PRO A 435 0.38 -5.36 2.87
N ALA A 436 1.14 -4.88 3.86
CA ALA A 436 0.59 -4.26 5.06
C ALA A 436 -0.18 -2.95 4.77
N THR A 437 0.24 -2.21 3.74
CA THR A 437 -0.46 -0.98 3.31
C THR A 437 -1.83 -1.33 2.74
N ARG A 438 -1.92 -2.40 1.93
CA ARG A 438 -3.19 -2.88 1.35
C ARG A 438 -4.14 -3.46 2.40
N GLU A 439 -3.62 -4.13 3.41
CA GLU A 439 -4.40 -4.61 4.57
C GLU A 439 -5.00 -3.41 5.33
N ARG A 440 -4.21 -2.38 5.61
CA ARG A 440 -4.69 -1.13 6.22
C ARG A 440 -5.73 -0.40 5.37
N GLU A 441 -5.53 -0.32 4.05
CA GLU A 441 -6.52 0.26 3.13
C GLU A 441 -7.87 -0.49 3.21
N GLN A 442 -7.84 -1.83 3.23
CA GLN A 442 -9.05 -2.65 3.39
C GLN A 442 -9.74 -2.44 4.75
N ASP A 443 -8.98 -2.32 5.84
CA ASP A 443 -9.53 -2.01 7.16
C ASP A 443 -10.16 -0.60 7.21
N LEU A 444 -9.55 0.39 6.57
CA LEU A 444 -10.09 1.75 6.47
C LEU A 444 -11.36 1.80 5.60
N ASP A 445 -11.40 1.09 4.47
CA ASP A 445 -12.59 0.98 3.62
C ASP A 445 -13.73 0.26 4.35
N ARG A 446 -13.44 -0.85 5.05
CA ARG A 446 -14.42 -1.56 5.89
C ARG A 446 -14.98 -0.61 6.96
N ARG A 447 -14.12 0.14 7.62
CA ARG A 447 -14.48 1.10 8.66
C ARG A 447 -15.33 2.24 8.14
N GLN A 448 -14.97 2.82 6.99
CA GLN A 448 -15.78 3.84 6.33
C GLN A 448 -17.18 3.30 6.00
N GLY A 449 -17.27 2.11 5.41
CA GLY A 449 -18.56 1.48 5.10
C GLY A 449 -19.43 1.18 6.33
N VAL A 450 -18.84 0.79 7.47
CA VAL A 450 -19.59 0.62 8.74
C VAL A 450 -20.09 1.95 9.28
N LEU A 451 -19.27 3.01 9.23
CA LEU A 451 -19.66 4.33 9.70
C LEU A 451 -20.72 4.96 8.80
N GLU A 452 -20.69 4.72 7.48
CA GLU A 452 -21.71 5.20 6.54
C GLU A 452 -23.07 4.54 6.80
N LYS A 453 -23.12 3.24 7.12
CA LYS A 453 -24.36 2.56 7.54
C LYS A 453 -25.01 3.21 8.76
N VAL A 454 -24.21 3.64 9.74
CA VAL A 454 -24.71 4.25 10.98
C VAL A 454 -25.05 5.73 10.75
N GLY A 455 -24.17 6.47 10.08
CA GLY A 455 -24.33 7.90 9.81
C GLY A 455 -25.44 8.27 8.82
N ALA A 456 -25.99 7.30 8.11
CA ALA A 456 -27.20 7.45 7.30
C ALA A 456 -28.51 7.38 8.12
N GLU A 457 -28.45 6.84 9.34
CA GLU A 457 -29.61 6.59 10.21
C GLU A 457 -29.65 7.55 11.41
N THR A 458 -28.65 8.42 11.56
CA THR A 458 -28.61 9.45 12.59
C THR A 458 -29.43 10.67 12.21
N GLU A 459 -30.14 11.24 13.19
CA GLU A 459 -30.85 12.52 13.01
C GLU A 459 -29.87 13.65 12.66
N GLU A 460 -30.30 14.61 11.83
CA GLU A 460 -29.45 15.70 11.33
C GLU A 460 -28.86 16.57 12.46
N GLU A 461 -29.62 16.78 13.54
CA GLU A 461 -29.24 17.56 14.73
C GLU A 461 -28.55 16.70 15.83
N SER A 462 -28.34 15.40 15.58
CA SER A 462 -27.67 14.50 16.52
C SER A 462 -26.19 14.86 16.67
N PHE A 463 -25.65 14.73 17.89
CA PHE A 463 -24.21 14.86 18.09
C PHE A 463 -23.41 13.82 17.30
N LEU A 464 -23.95 12.60 17.16
CA LEU A 464 -23.33 11.54 16.39
C LEU A 464 -23.22 11.90 14.90
N ARG A 465 -24.22 12.62 14.36
CA ARG A 465 -24.16 13.18 13.00
C ARG A 465 -23.03 14.19 12.85
N SER A 466 -22.93 15.16 13.77
CA SER A 466 -21.84 16.16 13.77
C SER A 466 -20.45 15.55 13.95
N LEU A 467 -20.37 14.33 14.50
CA LEU A 467 -19.13 13.59 14.70
C LEU A 467 -18.66 12.85 13.45
N LEU A 468 -19.60 12.25 12.72
CA LEU A 468 -19.32 11.48 11.49
C LEU A 468 -19.16 12.37 10.25
N TYR A 469 -19.83 13.52 10.23
CA TYR A 469 -19.84 14.48 9.13
C TYR A 469 -19.30 15.85 9.63
N PRO A 470 -17.97 15.97 9.85
CA PRO A 470 -17.37 17.21 10.33
C PRO A 470 -17.35 18.35 9.29
N LEU A 471 -17.70 18.06 8.04
CA LEU A 471 -17.80 19.02 6.93
C LEU A 471 -19.10 18.76 6.15
N ASP A 472 -19.99 19.76 6.12
CA ASP A 472 -21.28 19.66 5.44
C ASP A 472 -21.13 19.40 3.94
N GLY A 473 -21.97 18.52 3.39
CA GLY A 473 -21.96 18.14 1.98
C GLY A 473 -20.80 17.25 1.54
N GLN A 474 -19.85 16.93 2.43
CA GLN A 474 -18.87 15.86 2.23
C GLN A 474 -19.36 14.56 2.89
N GLY A 475 -18.80 13.41 2.46
CA GLY A 475 -19.09 12.12 3.07
C GLY A 475 -18.42 11.96 4.44
N ILE A 476 -18.24 10.71 4.90
CA ILE A 476 -17.48 10.46 6.14
C ILE A 476 -15.98 10.53 5.82
N VAL A 477 -15.33 11.61 6.27
CA VAL A 477 -13.91 11.94 5.98
C VAL A 477 -13.01 11.65 7.21
N LEU A 478 -13.30 10.57 7.93
CA LEU A 478 -12.55 10.15 9.13
C LEU A 478 -11.07 9.89 8.80
N GLY A 479 -10.16 10.34 9.67
CA GLY A 479 -8.71 10.16 9.50
C GLY A 479 -8.08 10.93 8.33
N LYS A 480 -8.85 11.79 7.65
CA LYS A 480 -8.40 12.60 6.49
C LYS A 480 -8.53 14.11 6.76
N SER A 481 -9.64 14.56 7.35
CA SER A 481 -9.83 15.98 7.70
C SER A 481 -8.99 16.35 8.92
N GLY A 482 -8.25 17.47 8.87
CA GLY A 482 -7.45 17.97 9.99
C GLY A 482 -6.27 17.08 10.42
N ARG A 483 -5.87 16.11 9.59
CA ARG A 483 -4.73 15.20 9.83
C ARG A 483 -3.51 15.57 8.99
N PHE A 484 -2.32 15.26 9.48
CA PHE A 484 -1.07 15.41 8.71
C PHE A 484 -0.59 14.07 8.13
N ASN A 485 0.13 14.12 7.01
CA ASN A 485 0.83 12.97 6.46
C ASN A 485 2.31 13.05 6.85
N LEU A 486 2.79 12.05 7.60
CA LEU A 486 4.15 12.00 8.13
C LEU A 486 5.23 11.99 7.04
N ALA A 487 5.05 11.20 5.98
CA ALA A 487 6.01 11.11 4.88
C ALA A 487 6.13 12.42 4.09
N ASN A 488 5.01 13.12 3.88
CA ASN A 488 5.00 14.43 3.22
C ASN A 488 5.69 15.48 4.09
N LEU A 489 5.36 15.56 5.38
CA LEU A 489 5.95 16.52 6.33
C LEU A 489 7.48 16.36 6.43
N LEU A 490 7.97 15.12 6.50
CA LEU A 490 9.41 14.83 6.52
C LEU A 490 10.10 15.14 5.18
N GLY A 491 9.36 15.16 4.07
CA GLY A 491 9.86 15.46 2.74
C GLY A 491 9.81 16.95 2.36
N SER A 492 9.02 17.76 3.06
CA SER A 492 8.84 19.19 2.81
C SER A 492 9.54 20.12 3.80
N SER A 493 10.05 19.59 4.92
CA SER A 493 10.64 20.39 6.01
C SER A 493 12.05 19.92 6.36
N ARG A 494 12.89 20.82 6.87
CA ARG A 494 14.20 20.47 7.47
C ARG A 494 13.98 19.66 8.74
N VAL A 495 14.48 18.42 8.77
CA VAL A 495 14.22 17.47 9.85
C VAL A 495 15.33 17.50 10.91
N TRP A 496 14.92 17.73 12.16
CA TRP A 496 15.75 17.73 13.37
C TRP A 496 15.30 16.57 14.27
N PHE A 497 16.23 15.91 14.97
CA PHE A 497 15.91 14.74 15.81
C PHE A 497 16.19 14.96 17.29
N HIS A 498 15.19 14.70 18.13
CA HIS A 498 15.33 14.65 19.57
C HIS A 498 15.00 13.23 20.07
N LEU A 499 16.04 12.45 20.38
CA LEU A 499 15.93 11.02 20.60
C LEU A 499 16.04 10.68 22.09
N CYS A 500 15.00 10.04 22.63
CA CYS A 500 14.90 9.66 24.04
C CYS A 500 15.29 8.20 24.27
N LEU A 501 16.42 7.98 24.94
CA LEU A 501 16.84 6.69 25.50
C LEU A 501 16.26 6.47 26.89
N HIS A 502 16.19 5.21 27.30
CA HIS A 502 15.82 4.82 28.67
C HIS A 502 17.03 4.15 29.37
N PRO A 503 17.33 4.47 30.64
CA PRO A 503 18.61 4.10 31.25
C PRO A 503 18.76 2.63 31.67
N SER A 504 17.67 1.86 31.78
CA SER A 504 17.71 0.40 32.04
C SER A 504 16.44 -0.32 31.56
N ASP A 505 16.45 -1.65 31.46
CA ASP A 505 15.27 -2.47 31.12
C ASP A 505 14.46 -2.88 32.39
N ASP A 506 14.84 -2.35 33.56
CA ASP A 506 14.19 -2.66 34.84
C ASP A 506 12.72 -2.21 34.88
N ALA A 507 11.92 -2.87 35.72
CA ALA A 507 10.52 -2.51 35.91
C ALA A 507 10.37 -1.05 36.41
N PRO A 508 9.34 -0.30 35.95
CA PRO A 508 9.07 1.08 36.35
C PRO A 508 9.14 1.36 37.86
N ALA A 509 8.71 0.41 38.70
CA ALA A 509 8.74 0.51 40.16
C ALA A 509 10.16 0.76 40.73
N THR A 510 11.22 0.30 40.07
CA THR A 510 12.63 0.51 40.48
C THR A 510 13.03 2.00 40.40
N PHE A 511 12.39 2.76 39.51
CA PHE A 511 12.65 4.20 39.29
C PHE A 511 11.77 5.12 40.15
N ALA A 512 10.80 4.58 40.89
CA ALA A 512 9.92 5.39 41.74
C ALA A 512 10.70 6.07 42.90
N ASN A 513 11.77 5.42 43.38
CA ASN A 513 12.61 5.96 44.44
C ASN A 513 13.58 7.04 43.90
N PRO A 514 13.55 8.29 44.41
CA PRO A 514 14.46 9.36 43.95
C PRO A 514 15.96 9.07 44.08
N SER A 515 16.37 8.10 44.90
CA SER A 515 17.78 7.80 45.15
C SER A 515 18.37 6.69 44.27
N SER A 516 17.58 6.01 43.43
CA SER A 516 18.08 4.99 42.50
C SER A 516 18.47 5.59 41.14
N ASN A 517 19.76 5.91 40.98
CA ASN A 517 20.37 6.12 39.66
C ASN A 517 20.63 4.76 38.98
N SER A 518 19.55 4.09 38.56
CA SER A 518 19.60 2.79 37.86
C SER A 518 20.00 2.97 36.39
N TRP A 519 21.28 2.73 36.10
CA TRP A 519 21.84 2.69 34.76
C TRP A 519 22.33 1.28 34.40
N SER A 520 21.81 0.73 33.31
CA SER A 520 22.27 -0.53 32.70
C SER A 520 22.98 -0.25 31.38
N ALA A 521 24.31 -0.35 31.43
CA ALA A 521 25.16 -0.25 30.24
C ALA A 521 24.78 -1.26 29.14
N GLY A 522 24.18 -2.41 29.49
CA GLY A 522 23.69 -3.40 28.54
C GLY A 522 22.47 -2.92 27.76
N SER A 523 21.43 -2.44 28.47
CA SER A 523 20.21 -1.89 27.87
C SER A 523 20.51 -0.73 26.93
N VAL A 524 21.23 0.28 27.44
CA VAL A 524 21.54 1.49 26.65
C VAL A 524 22.44 1.17 25.45
N SER A 525 23.41 0.26 25.59
CA SER A 525 24.22 -0.24 24.47
C SER A 525 23.38 -0.96 23.42
N SER A 526 22.34 -1.69 23.82
CA SER A 526 21.37 -2.32 22.90
C SER A 526 20.59 -1.26 22.10
N GLN A 527 20.07 -0.22 22.77
CA GLN A 527 19.37 0.90 22.14
C GLN A 527 20.28 1.64 21.13
N ILE A 528 21.50 2.02 21.54
CA ILE A 528 22.50 2.70 20.70
C ILE A 528 22.84 1.90 19.43
N ARG A 529 23.02 0.57 19.56
CA ARG A 529 23.31 -0.32 18.44
C ARG A 529 22.10 -0.53 17.54
N GLY A 530 20.92 -0.74 18.14
CA GLY A 530 19.66 -0.97 17.44
C GLY A 530 19.20 0.23 16.60
N TRP A 531 19.67 1.43 16.90
CA TRP A 531 19.42 2.65 16.12
C TRP A 531 20.63 3.11 15.29
N ARG A 532 21.71 2.32 15.25
CA ARG A 532 22.92 2.63 14.45
C ARG A 532 23.50 4.02 14.72
N LEU A 533 23.36 4.53 15.94
CA LEU A 533 23.81 5.89 16.31
C LEU A 533 25.33 6.12 16.07
N PRO A 534 26.23 5.14 16.31
CA PRO A 534 27.64 5.24 15.91
C PRO A 534 27.82 5.43 14.41
N GLU A 535 27.14 4.61 13.60
CA GLU A 535 27.18 4.71 12.14
C GLU A 535 26.57 6.03 11.64
N TRP A 536 25.47 6.50 12.24
CA TRP A 536 24.79 7.78 11.95
C TRP A 536 25.72 8.95 12.14
N ALA A 537 26.25 9.16 13.35
CA ALA A 537 27.09 10.32 13.62
C ALA A 537 28.38 10.29 12.78
N ASN A 538 28.93 9.11 12.49
CA ASN A 538 30.06 9.00 11.58
C ASN A 538 29.71 9.34 10.12
N HIS A 539 28.47 9.08 9.68
CA HIS A 539 27.97 9.43 8.35
C HIS A 539 27.74 10.94 8.23
N ARG A 540 26.95 11.53 9.15
CA ARG A 540 26.69 12.99 9.21
C ARG A 540 27.98 13.77 9.44
N ASN A 541 28.64 13.64 10.59
CA ASN A 541 29.77 14.50 10.99
C ASN A 541 30.92 14.52 9.96
N LYS A 542 31.17 13.42 9.24
CA LYS A 542 32.26 13.37 8.25
C LYS A 542 31.88 13.97 6.90
N GLN A 543 30.62 13.93 6.49
CA GLN A 543 30.24 14.10 5.08
C GLN A 543 28.95 14.87 4.81
N LEU A 544 27.95 14.83 5.70
CA LEU A 544 26.56 15.23 5.40
C LEU A 544 25.87 16.03 6.53
N ASP A 545 26.64 16.72 7.38
CA ASP A 545 26.15 17.55 8.50
C ASP A 545 25.94 19.01 8.06
N PHE A 546 25.34 19.21 6.89
CA PHE A 546 24.96 20.54 6.40
C PHE A 546 23.54 20.85 6.88
N THR A 547 23.39 21.96 7.61
CA THR A 547 22.10 22.39 8.19
C THR A 547 21.47 23.55 7.41
N ALA A 548 22.27 24.30 6.65
CA ALA A 548 21.82 25.37 5.77
C ALA A 548 22.37 25.17 4.35
N ASP A 549 21.55 25.48 3.35
CA ASP A 549 21.93 25.65 1.95
C ASP A 549 21.43 27.00 1.43
N PHE A 550 22.06 27.51 0.37
CA PHE A 550 21.73 28.79 -0.25
C PHE A 550 21.89 28.69 -1.76
N ASP A 551 21.05 29.38 -2.52
CA ASP A 551 21.36 29.66 -3.92
C ASP A 551 22.55 30.64 -4.00
N VAL A 552 23.38 30.54 -5.04
CA VAL A 552 24.63 31.33 -5.14
C VAL A 552 24.37 32.85 -5.09
N GLU A 553 23.29 33.34 -5.71
CA GLU A 553 22.92 34.76 -5.69
C GLU A 553 22.38 35.17 -4.31
N GLU A 554 21.53 34.35 -3.69
CA GLU A 554 21.00 34.58 -2.34
C GLU A 554 22.12 34.68 -1.28
N PHE A 555 23.09 33.78 -1.36
CA PHE A 555 24.28 33.75 -0.50
C PHE A 555 25.11 35.03 -0.64
N VAL A 556 25.37 35.46 -1.87
CA VAL A 556 26.11 36.69 -2.17
C VAL A 556 25.34 37.89 -1.65
N ASP A 557 24.04 38.01 -1.92
CA ASP A 557 23.24 39.16 -1.47
C ASP A 557 23.21 39.26 0.06
N ARG A 558 22.99 38.13 0.75
CA ARG A 558 22.97 38.06 2.22
C ARG A 558 24.32 38.40 2.84
N TYR A 559 25.40 37.81 2.35
CA TYR A 559 26.75 37.95 2.92
C TYR A 559 27.63 39.01 2.23
N SER A 560 27.10 39.77 1.28
CA SER A 560 27.73 40.94 0.64
C SER A 560 28.29 41.91 1.67
N ARG A 561 27.51 42.18 2.72
CA ARG A 561 27.89 43.02 3.88
C ARG A 561 29.12 42.51 4.62
N LEU A 562 29.43 41.22 4.55
CA LEU A 562 30.60 40.58 5.15
C LEU A 562 31.81 40.46 4.20
N GLY A 563 31.72 41.06 3.01
CA GLY A 563 32.78 41.10 2.00
C GLY A 563 32.64 40.09 0.86
N CYS A 564 31.59 39.25 0.87
CA CYS A 564 31.36 38.27 -0.19
C CYS A 564 31.19 38.97 -1.56
N GLN A 565 31.99 38.57 -2.54
CA GLN A 565 31.96 39.14 -3.89
C GLN A 565 31.06 38.31 -4.83
N PRO A 566 30.38 38.93 -5.80
CA PRO A 566 29.51 38.22 -6.73
C PRO A 566 30.28 37.24 -7.64
N GLY A 567 29.61 36.14 -7.99
CA GLY A 567 30.15 35.08 -8.82
C GLY A 567 30.89 34.00 -8.03
N ARG A 568 30.97 32.79 -8.61
CA ARG A 568 31.50 31.58 -7.95
C ARG A 568 32.93 31.76 -7.43
N GLU A 569 33.81 32.38 -8.21
CA GLU A 569 35.20 32.66 -7.79
C GLU A 569 35.26 33.63 -6.60
N GLY A 570 34.32 34.58 -6.51
CA GLY A 570 34.20 35.52 -5.39
C GLY A 570 33.73 34.84 -4.10
N VAL A 571 32.78 33.92 -4.20
CA VAL A 571 32.37 33.03 -3.10
C VAL A 571 33.54 32.15 -2.66
N GLU A 572 34.18 31.42 -3.57
CA GLU A 572 35.28 30.50 -3.25
C GLU A 572 36.49 31.24 -2.61
N ALA A 573 36.79 32.46 -3.05
CA ALA A 573 37.78 33.32 -2.41
C ALA A 573 37.38 33.71 -0.98
N TRP A 574 36.13 34.13 -0.76
CA TRP A 574 35.64 34.49 0.57
C TRP A 574 35.64 33.29 1.55
N LEU A 575 35.28 32.09 1.06
CA LEU A 575 35.37 30.85 1.85
C LEU A 575 36.82 30.50 2.23
N ALA A 576 37.78 30.78 1.34
CA ALA A 576 39.21 30.58 1.60
C ALA A 576 39.76 31.59 2.62
N GLU A 577 39.35 32.85 2.57
CA GLU A 577 39.69 33.88 3.60
C GLU A 577 39.18 33.50 4.99
N ARG A 578 38.01 32.84 5.06
CA ARG A 578 37.41 32.33 6.31
C ARG A 578 37.97 30.99 6.79
N GLY A 579 38.71 30.27 5.96
CA GLY A 579 39.25 28.94 6.28
C GLY A 579 38.22 27.81 6.24
N TRP A 580 37.02 28.05 5.68
CA TRP A 580 35.93 27.06 5.59
C TRP A 580 36.09 26.05 4.44
N SER A 581 37.17 26.17 3.65
CA SER A 581 37.50 25.32 2.49
C SER A 581 37.79 23.83 2.82
N ASN A 582 37.83 23.44 4.09
CA ASN A 582 38.08 22.07 4.55
C ASN A 582 36.83 21.16 4.56
N GLY A 583 35.77 21.52 3.81
CA GLY A 583 34.49 20.82 3.83
C GLY A 583 33.53 21.26 4.95
N GLU A 584 33.77 22.44 5.54
CA GLU A 584 32.80 23.15 6.39
C GLU A 584 31.74 23.86 5.54
N VAL A 585 32.15 24.35 4.36
CA VAL A 585 31.25 24.83 3.30
C VAL A 585 31.63 24.15 1.98
N VAL A 586 30.63 23.71 1.21
CA VAL A 586 30.80 23.09 -0.11
C VAL A 586 29.98 23.85 -1.15
N VAL A 587 30.66 24.34 -2.19
CA VAL A 587 30.02 24.99 -3.35
C VAL A 587 29.68 23.91 -4.38
N GLY A 588 28.40 23.60 -4.53
CA GLY A 588 27.89 22.62 -5.48
C GLY A 588 27.87 23.13 -6.93
N SER A 589 26.89 22.68 -7.71
CA SER A 589 26.60 23.19 -9.06
C SER A 589 25.63 24.37 -9.05
N GLU A 590 24.60 24.33 -8.20
CA GLU A 590 23.52 25.30 -8.07
C GLU A 590 23.45 25.92 -6.66
N ARG A 591 23.79 25.16 -5.61
CA ARG A 591 23.73 25.63 -4.21
C ARG A 591 25.06 25.65 -3.47
N ILE A 592 25.09 26.36 -2.35
CA ILE A 592 26.18 26.42 -1.38
C ILE A 592 25.72 25.78 -0.07
N TRP A 593 26.35 24.67 0.32
CA TRP A 593 25.99 23.88 1.49
C TRP A 593 26.90 24.27 2.68
N MET A 594 26.31 24.68 3.80
CA MET A 594 27.01 25.11 5.01
C MET A 594 26.72 24.20 6.22
N ARG A 595 27.77 23.91 7.00
CA ARG A 595 27.62 23.34 8.34
C ARG A 595 27.15 24.37 9.36
N GLU A 596 26.46 23.90 10.40
CA GLU A 596 25.91 24.73 11.47
C GLU A 596 26.94 25.66 12.12
N SER A 597 28.16 25.18 12.33
CA SER A 597 29.32 25.93 12.84
C SER A 597 29.59 27.20 12.03
N SER A 598 29.78 27.03 10.72
CA SER A 598 30.12 28.11 9.79
C SER A 598 28.93 29.02 9.49
N TRP A 599 27.73 28.46 9.38
CA TRP A 599 26.51 29.25 9.21
C TRP A 599 26.25 30.14 10.44
N TRP A 600 26.30 29.58 11.64
CA TRP A 600 26.11 30.34 12.88
C TRP A 600 27.20 31.41 13.09
N GLU A 601 28.45 31.11 12.70
CA GLU A 601 29.54 32.11 12.67
C GLU A 601 29.21 33.27 11.71
N ALA A 602 28.75 32.97 10.49
CA ALA A 602 28.38 33.97 9.50
C ALA A 602 27.22 34.87 9.96
N GLU A 603 26.12 34.29 10.45
CA GLU A 603 24.97 35.03 10.97
C GLU A 603 25.35 35.88 12.20
N SER A 604 26.14 35.34 13.13
CA SER A 604 26.63 36.08 14.30
C SER A 604 27.48 37.30 13.91
N MET A 605 28.24 37.22 12.82
CA MET A 605 28.99 38.36 12.29
C MET A 605 28.12 39.37 11.56
N LEU A 606 27.01 38.94 10.97
CA LEU A 606 26.02 39.81 10.35
C LEU A 606 25.27 40.62 11.41
N ASP A 607 24.85 39.99 12.52
CA ASP A 607 24.23 40.63 13.68
C ASP A 607 25.16 41.65 14.37
N MET A 608 26.48 41.43 14.33
CA MET A 608 27.48 42.38 14.86
C MET A 608 27.66 43.64 14.00
N LYS A 609 27.14 43.68 12.77
CA LYS A 609 27.17 44.90 11.94
C LYS A 609 25.88 45.70 12.14
N PRO A 610 25.96 47.03 12.38
CA PRO A 610 24.76 47.84 12.52
C PRO A 610 23.91 47.77 11.25
N GLN A 611 22.61 47.59 11.42
CA GLN A 611 21.66 47.53 10.32
C GLN A 611 21.48 48.94 9.74
N ASP A 612 22.00 49.18 8.53
CA ASP A 612 21.93 50.48 7.83
C ASP A 612 20.47 50.89 7.56
N THR A 613 19.89 51.56 8.56
CA THR A 613 18.52 52.08 8.57
C THR A 613 18.52 53.55 8.15
N MET A 614 19.14 53.83 7.01
CA MET A 614 19.10 55.15 6.36
C MET A 614 18.80 55.00 4.86
N PRO A 615 17.72 55.60 4.34
CA PRO A 615 17.40 55.52 2.92
C PRO A 615 18.50 56.15 2.04
N PRO A 616 18.81 55.59 0.87
CA PRO A 616 19.78 56.16 -0.06
C PRO A 616 19.23 57.45 -0.70
N GLY A 617 19.50 58.60 -0.08
CA GLY A 617 19.05 59.89 -0.62
C GLY A 617 19.42 61.18 0.15
N MET A 618 19.94 61.10 1.38
CA MET A 618 20.12 62.28 2.27
C MET A 618 21.55 62.52 2.75
N LEU A 619 22.56 62.30 1.90
CA LEU A 619 23.94 62.76 2.18
C LEU A 619 24.72 63.15 0.91
N GLY A 620 24.05 63.88 0.01
CA GLY A 620 24.76 64.65 -1.01
C GLY A 620 25.48 65.84 -0.36
N GLY A 621 26.78 65.73 -0.09
CA GLY A 621 27.57 66.90 0.32
C GLY A 621 28.70 66.73 1.34
N MET A 622 29.50 65.65 1.31
CA MET A 622 30.90 65.75 1.75
C MET A 622 31.86 65.02 0.82
N VAL A 623 32.52 65.79 -0.05
CA VAL A 623 33.67 65.35 -0.84
C VAL A 623 34.90 65.38 0.08
N GLY A 624 35.51 64.23 0.39
CA GLY A 624 36.75 64.26 1.18
C GLY A 624 37.25 62.99 1.88
N ALA A 625 36.98 61.77 1.38
CA ALA A 625 37.64 60.55 1.89
C ALA A 625 37.71 59.40 0.87
N ALA A 626 37.91 59.71 -0.42
CA ALA A 626 38.23 58.68 -1.41
C ALA A 626 39.73 58.36 -1.35
N GLY A 627 40.10 57.21 -0.81
CA GLY A 627 41.49 56.76 -0.79
C GLY A 627 41.84 55.82 0.36
N LEU A 628 41.60 54.52 0.15
CA LEU A 628 42.50 53.41 0.47
C LEU A 628 41.78 52.10 0.14
N ASP A 629 41.89 51.70 -1.12
CA ASP A 629 41.35 50.43 -1.59
C ASP A 629 42.50 49.49 -2.01
N SER A 630 42.32 48.20 -1.71
CA SER A 630 43.18 47.06 -2.09
C SER A 630 44.63 46.97 -1.56
N GLY A 631 44.98 45.77 -1.07
CA GLY A 631 46.34 45.23 -1.08
C GLY A 631 47.00 45.00 0.28
N TYR A 632 47.04 43.74 0.75
CA TYR A 632 48.32 42.99 0.77
C TYR A 632 48.11 41.48 0.92
N SER A 633 49.05 40.74 0.31
CA SER A 633 49.01 39.31 0.04
C SER A 633 49.54 38.41 1.16
N VAL A 634 49.02 37.18 1.20
CA VAL A 634 49.64 35.91 1.63
C VAL A 634 51.14 35.97 1.95
N HIS A 635 51.51 35.51 3.15
CA HIS A 635 52.87 35.01 3.40
C HIS A 635 52.92 33.89 4.45
N ASN A 636 53.59 32.78 4.12
CA ASN A 636 53.96 31.68 5.03
C ASN A 636 55.03 30.81 4.33
N PRO A 637 55.96 30.12 5.03
CA PRO A 637 56.56 30.36 6.35
C PRO A 637 58.08 30.68 6.26
N GLY A 638 58.65 31.39 7.25
CA GLY A 638 60.11 31.62 7.28
C GLY A 638 60.67 32.20 8.60
N SER A 639 61.26 31.31 9.40
CA SER A 639 62.20 31.54 10.52
C SER A 639 62.68 32.98 10.86
N GLY A 640 62.60 33.36 12.15
CA GLY A 640 63.67 34.17 12.77
C GLY A 640 63.28 35.26 13.77
N PHE A 641 63.45 34.96 15.06
CA PHE A 641 64.25 35.77 15.99
C PHE A 641 63.92 37.28 16.19
N PHE A 642 63.14 37.61 17.22
CA PHE A 642 63.52 38.51 18.35
C PHE A 642 62.31 38.68 19.30
N GLY A 643 62.55 38.75 20.62
CA GLY A 643 61.49 38.85 21.64
C GLY A 643 61.32 40.27 22.21
N PRO A 644 60.21 40.55 22.93
CA PRO A 644 59.95 41.86 23.51
C PRO A 644 60.66 42.06 24.85
N GLN A 645 61.38 43.18 24.98
CA GLN A 645 61.82 43.74 26.26
C GLN A 645 60.84 44.85 26.69
N PHE A 646 60.68 45.00 28.01
CA PHE A 646 59.82 45.98 28.66
C PHE A 646 60.33 47.42 28.51
N TYR A 647 59.45 48.41 28.67
CA TYR A 647 59.71 49.51 29.61
C TYR A 647 58.43 50.13 30.17
N ASP A 648 58.47 50.48 31.45
CA ASP A 648 57.38 51.05 32.25
C ASP A 648 57.15 52.56 32.00
N ASN A 649 56.00 53.08 32.46
CA ASN A 649 56.06 54.03 33.59
C ASN A 649 54.75 54.11 34.40
N ALA A 650 54.86 54.56 35.66
CA ALA A 650 53.84 54.40 36.70
C ALA A 650 53.33 55.73 37.30
N SER A 651 52.21 55.69 38.06
CA SER A 651 52.01 56.59 39.21
C SER A 651 50.91 56.19 40.21
N THR A 652 51.36 55.91 41.46
CA THR A 652 50.79 56.32 42.77
C THR A 652 49.70 55.55 43.54
N SER A 653 50.00 55.38 44.85
CA SER A 653 49.12 55.21 46.04
C SER A 653 48.65 53.79 46.42
N ARG A 654 49.24 53.12 47.43
CA ARG A 654 49.02 53.22 48.92
C ARG A 654 47.76 52.48 49.40
N ASP A 655 47.72 51.68 50.47
CA ASP A 655 48.65 51.33 51.57
C ASP A 655 48.54 49.79 51.83
N ASN A 656 49.63 49.01 51.93
CA ASN A 656 50.39 48.66 53.14
C ASN A 656 49.67 47.73 54.17
N LEU A 657 50.13 46.48 54.33
CA LEU A 657 50.83 45.99 55.55
C LEU A 657 51.06 44.45 55.56
N LEU A 658 52.35 44.07 55.58
CA LEU A 658 53.02 42.95 56.29
C LEU A 658 52.35 41.56 56.43
N GLY A 659 53.07 40.44 56.25
CA GLY A 659 54.48 40.27 55.89
C GLY A 659 55.09 38.95 56.37
N GLY A 660 56.30 38.62 55.87
CA GLY A 660 57.17 37.53 56.36
C GLY A 660 56.86 36.14 55.77
N GLY A 661 57.81 35.41 55.18
CA GLY A 661 59.21 35.75 54.87
C GLY A 661 60.11 34.52 54.81
N GLY A 662 61.00 34.46 53.81
CA GLY A 662 62.08 33.47 53.72
C GLY A 662 61.72 32.13 53.04
N GLN A 663 62.63 31.45 52.33
CA GLN A 663 64.00 31.87 52.00
C GLN A 663 64.63 31.09 50.81
N ASP A 664 65.34 31.82 49.93
CA ASP A 664 66.46 31.45 49.03
C ASP A 664 66.44 30.12 48.21
N ARG A 665 66.46 30.20 46.87
CA ARG A 665 67.63 30.01 45.94
C ARG A 665 68.06 28.54 45.69
N ALA A 666 68.60 28.13 44.53
CA ALA A 666 68.64 28.71 43.18
C ALA A 666 69.23 27.68 42.16
N VAL A 667 68.76 27.73 40.91
CA VAL A 667 69.53 27.56 39.64
C VAL A 667 70.10 26.18 39.21
N SER A 668 69.91 25.91 37.90
CA SER A 668 70.65 25.01 36.97
C SER A 668 70.36 23.50 36.92
N GLY A 669 70.21 23.00 35.67
CA GLY A 669 70.41 21.60 35.30
C GLY A 669 69.47 21.09 34.18
N MET A 670 70.02 20.75 33.02
CA MET A 670 69.26 20.11 31.92
C MET A 670 68.91 18.64 32.21
N ALA A 671 67.93 18.13 31.47
CA ALA A 671 67.47 16.74 31.40
C ALA A 671 68.63 15.71 31.15
N PRO A 672 68.46 14.41 31.50
CA PRO A 672 67.59 13.55 30.70
C PRO A 672 66.78 12.50 31.49
N SER A 673 65.88 11.81 30.76
CA SER A 673 65.07 10.69 31.23
C SER A 673 65.87 9.43 31.56
N ARG A 674 65.48 8.72 32.65
CA ARG A 674 65.30 7.24 32.72
C ARG A 674 64.84 6.74 34.11
N LEU A 675 63.80 5.90 34.10
CA LEU A 675 63.51 4.71 34.97
C LEU A 675 63.81 4.74 36.49
N GLY A 676 62.82 4.41 37.35
CA GLY A 676 63.07 4.38 38.80
C GLY A 676 62.22 3.60 39.82
N ALA A 677 61.14 2.89 39.48
CA ALA A 677 60.60 1.70 40.21
C ALA A 677 59.98 1.77 41.65
N ARG A 678 59.06 0.80 41.89
CA ARG A 678 58.63 0.17 43.17
C ARG A 678 57.72 1.01 44.11
N SER A 679 56.74 0.45 44.84
CA SER A 679 56.24 -0.94 45.05
C SER A 679 54.72 -0.89 45.41
N VAL A 680 53.91 -1.93 45.66
CA VAL A 680 54.08 -3.33 46.14
C VAL A 680 53.19 -4.33 45.33
N ALA A 681 53.26 -5.60 45.70
CA ALA A 681 52.59 -6.84 45.26
C ALA A 681 51.19 -7.05 45.93
N PRO A 682 50.49 -8.22 45.88
CA PRO A 682 50.88 -9.51 45.27
C PRO A 682 49.84 -10.30 44.45
N THR A 683 50.25 -10.63 43.23
CA THR A 683 50.39 -12.00 42.68
C THR A 683 49.65 -13.19 43.32
N ALA A 684 48.93 -13.95 42.47
CA ALA A 684 48.92 -15.42 42.50
C ALA A 684 49.13 -15.95 41.07
N LEU A 685 50.27 -16.61 40.83
CA LEU A 685 50.70 -17.16 39.53
C LEU A 685 50.23 -18.61 39.36
N SER A 686 49.98 -19.04 38.12
CA SER A 686 50.68 -20.22 37.60
C SER A 686 50.62 -20.36 36.06
N GLY A 687 51.80 -20.40 35.42
CA GLY A 687 52.07 -21.31 34.29
C GLY A 687 51.72 -20.91 32.85
N GLY A 688 52.75 -20.60 32.05
CA GLY A 688 52.76 -20.91 30.60
C GLY A 688 53.03 -19.75 29.64
N HIS A 689 54.30 -19.58 29.22
CA HIS A 689 54.67 -18.64 28.17
C HIS A 689 54.10 -19.02 26.79
N ARG A 690 53.59 -18.04 26.03
CA ARG A 690 53.69 -17.97 24.55
C ARG A 690 53.52 -16.53 24.04
N ASN A 691 54.00 -16.30 22.82
CA ASN A 691 54.31 -14.96 22.29
C ASN A 691 53.08 -14.07 22.03
N VAL A 692 53.32 -12.76 22.12
CA VAL A 692 52.37 -11.69 21.77
C VAL A 692 52.02 -11.74 20.27
N SER A 693 50.72 -11.83 19.98
CA SER A 693 50.08 -11.36 18.76
C SER A 693 48.73 -10.76 19.14
N GLY A 694 48.24 -9.78 18.40
CA GLY A 694 47.06 -8.99 18.77
C GLY A 694 45.75 -9.79 18.87
N GLY A 695 44.97 -9.49 19.90
CA GLY A 695 43.65 -10.06 20.24
C GLY A 695 43.33 -9.63 21.68
N ASP A 696 42.41 -8.71 21.87
CA ASP A 696 41.00 -8.95 22.22
C ASP A 696 40.79 -9.17 23.73
N TYR A 697 39.93 -8.35 24.32
CA TYR A 697 39.70 -8.27 25.76
C TYR A 697 38.61 -9.25 26.19
N GLY A 698 38.99 -10.52 26.37
CA GLY A 698 38.25 -11.45 27.22
C GLY A 698 36.94 -12.01 26.65
N LEU A 699 36.67 -11.85 25.36
CA LEU A 699 35.67 -12.66 24.66
C LEU A 699 36.38 -13.88 24.06
N GLY A 700 35.99 -15.07 24.52
CA GLY A 700 36.59 -16.32 24.04
C GLY A 700 36.27 -16.60 22.57
N THR A 701 37.15 -17.31 21.87
CA THR A 701 37.01 -17.74 20.48
C THR A 701 35.92 -18.82 20.29
N LYS A 702 34.68 -18.50 20.66
CA LYS A 702 33.46 -19.31 20.49
C LYS A 702 32.24 -18.42 20.16
N GLY A 703 32.46 -17.28 19.48
CA GLY A 703 31.40 -16.37 19.01
C GLY A 703 30.95 -16.62 17.56
N ASP A 704 31.87 -16.94 16.64
CA ASP A 704 31.70 -16.62 15.21
C ASP A 704 31.69 -17.81 14.22
N ASP A 705 31.54 -19.06 14.68
CA ASP A 705 31.61 -20.25 13.80
C ASP A 705 30.32 -21.12 13.73
N LYS A 706 29.20 -20.68 14.31
CA LYS A 706 27.90 -21.42 14.26
C LYS A 706 26.65 -20.58 14.03
N ILE A 707 26.74 -19.59 13.15
CA ILE A 707 25.55 -19.12 12.43
C ILE A 707 25.34 -20.09 11.25
N HIS A 708 24.19 -20.80 11.22
CA HIS A 708 23.69 -21.74 10.19
C HIS A 708 23.70 -23.27 10.44
N ASP A 709 23.86 -23.77 11.66
CA ASP A 709 23.50 -25.17 11.99
C ASP A 709 22.23 -25.22 12.85
N ILE A 710 21.09 -25.33 12.18
CA ILE A 710 19.80 -25.68 12.78
C ILE A 710 19.73 -27.21 12.82
N THR A 711 19.94 -27.79 14.00
CA THR A 711 19.88 -29.25 14.19
C THR A 711 18.50 -29.65 14.70
N TYR A 712 17.74 -30.39 13.89
CA TYR A 712 16.51 -31.06 14.33
C TYR A 712 16.78 -32.53 14.69
N ASP A 713 16.35 -32.90 15.90
CA ASP A 713 16.26 -34.25 16.49
C ASP A 713 17.43 -35.23 16.28
N SER A 714 18.38 -35.24 17.21
CA SER A 714 18.72 -36.44 18.01
C SER A 714 19.54 -36.06 19.25
N GLU A 715 19.11 -36.54 20.43
CA GLU A 715 19.84 -36.61 21.71
C GLU A 715 20.61 -35.34 22.17
N ILE A 716 20.02 -34.61 23.12
CA ILE A 716 20.67 -33.48 23.82
C ILE A 716 21.01 -33.89 25.25
N ASP A 717 22.23 -33.59 25.69
CA ASP A 717 22.78 -33.86 27.02
C ASP A 717 21.96 -33.17 28.14
N PRO A 718 21.61 -33.86 29.25
CA PRO A 718 20.75 -33.30 30.30
C PRO A 718 21.37 -32.17 31.13
N GLU A 719 22.69 -31.93 31.07
CA GLU A 719 23.34 -30.79 31.76
C GLU A 719 23.12 -29.42 31.08
N LEU A 720 22.57 -29.38 29.85
CA LEU A 720 22.33 -28.14 29.11
C LEU A 720 20.91 -27.55 29.27
N MET A 721 20.08 -28.13 30.13
CA MET A 721 18.66 -27.76 30.31
C MET A 721 18.33 -27.12 31.68
N GLU A 722 19.16 -26.19 32.14
CA GLU A 722 18.77 -25.30 33.25
C GLU A 722 18.57 -23.86 32.75
N GLY A 723 17.32 -23.37 32.81
CA GLY A 723 17.00 -21.95 32.66
C GLY A 723 16.57 -21.41 31.28
N LYS A 724 16.16 -22.24 30.31
CA LYS A 724 15.57 -21.76 29.04
C LYS A 724 14.29 -22.52 28.65
N GLU A 725 13.16 -21.81 28.63
CA GLU A 725 11.91 -22.31 28.07
C GLU A 725 11.95 -22.27 26.54
N LEU A 726 11.60 -23.41 25.92
CA LEU A 726 11.57 -23.56 24.47
C LEU A 726 10.15 -23.27 23.96
N GLN A 727 9.91 -22.06 23.45
CA GLN A 727 8.66 -21.76 22.74
C GLN A 727 8.60 -22.55 21.43
N VAL A 728 7.83 -23.65 21.44
CA VAL A 728 7.48 -24.39 20.22
C VAL A 728 6.36 -23.67 19.50
N GLU A 729 6.70 -22.87 18.48
CA GLU A 729 5.70 -22.30 17.57
C GLU A 729 4.90 -23.42 16.90
N LYS A 730 3.57 -23.42 17.12
CA LYS A 730 2.65 -24.36 16.48
C LYS A 730 2.49 -23.96 15.01
N GLN A 731 3.04 -24.78 14.10
CA GLN A 731 2.86 -24.57 12.66
C GLN A 731 1.37 -24.47 12.29
N THR A 732 1.04 -23.47 11.49
CA THR A 732 -0.33 -23.19 11.04
C THR A 732 -0.94 -24.37 10.28
N PHE A 733 -2.27 -24.48 10.32
CA PHE A 733 -2.98 -25.54 9.60
C PHE A 733 -2.68 -25.53 8.09
N GLY A 734 -2.58 -24.34 7.48
CA GLY A 734 -2.19 -24.17 6.08
C GLY A 734 -0.80 -24.74 5.77
N ARG A 735 0.21 -24.49 6.63
CA ARG A 735 1.55 -25.07 6.47
C ARG A 735 1.51 -26.59 6.54
N ARG A 736 0.76 -27.16 7.50
CA ARG A 736 0.60 -28.62 7.66
C ARG A 736 -0.12 -29.27 6.47
N ALA A 737 -1.17 -28.64 5.95
CA ALA A 737 -1.90 -29.10 4.76
C ALA A 737 -1.03 -29.05 3.49
N TRP A 738 -0.25 -27.97 3.30
CA TRP A 738 0.69 -27.85 2.19
C TRP A 738 1.81 -28.90 2.24
N VAL A 739 2.39 -29.14 3.43
CA VAL A 739 3.38 -30.20 3.63
C VAL A 739 2.75 -31.58 3.34
N ALA A 740 1.53 -31.86 3.81
CA ALA A 740 0.82 -33.10 3.45
C ALA A 740 0.61 -33.23 1.93
N ALA A 741 0.13 -32.18 1.25
CA ALA A 741 -0.12 -32.18 -0.19
C ALA A 741 1.17 -32.42 -1.01
N THR A 742 2.26 -31.75 -0.66
CA THR A 742 3.57 -31.91 -1.32
C THR A 742 4.17 -33.31 -1.09
N TRP A 743 3.97 -33.91 0.09
CA TRP A 743 4.32 -35.31 0.33
C TRP A 743 3.45 -36.28 -0.49
N CYS A 744 2.13 -36.05 -0.57
CA CYS A 744 1.23 -36.83 -1.41
C CYS A 744 1.58 -36.71 -2.91
N GLY A 745 1.89 -35.52 -3.41
CA GLY A 745 2.29 -35.31 -4.81
C GLY A 745 3.70 -35.81 -5.16
N THR A 746 4.54 -36.09 -4.16
CA THR A 746 5.92 -36.60 -4.35
C THR A 746 6.16 -37.97 -3.71
N PHE A 747 5.09 -38.71 -3.39
CA PHE A 747 5.13 -40.00 -2.68
C PHE A 747 5.99 -41.06 -3.38
N TRP A 748 5.87 -41.14 -4.71
CA TRP A 748 6.64 -41.99 -5.62
C TRP A 748 8.16 -41.70 -5.67
N ILE A 749 8.65 -40.67 -4.98
CA ILE A 749 10.07 -40.35 -4.85
C ILE A 749 10.47 -40.54 -3.37
N PRO A 750 10.91 -41.75 -2.97
CA PRO A 750 11.39 -42.01 -1.61
C PRO A 750 12.58 -41.13 -1.21
N SER A 751 12.58 -40.68 0.05
CA SER A 751 13.65 -39.84 0.60
C SER A 751 15.05 -40.49 0.60
N PHE A 752 15.14 -41.81 0.36
CA PHE A 752 16.39 -42.53 0.13
C PHE A 752 17.09 -42.10 -1.17
N PHE A 753 16.33 -41.96 -2.27
CA PHE A 753 16.88 -41.53 -3.56
C PHE A 753 17.36 -40.08 -3.51
N LEU A 754 16.61 -39.18 -2.85
CA LEU A 754 17.04 -37.79 -2.65
C LEU A 754 18.31 -37.69 -1.80
N LYS A 755 18.50 -38.59 -0.82
CA LYS A 755 19.69 -38.64 0.05
C LYS A 755 20.93 -39.19 -0.67
N HIS A 756 20.79 -40.26 -1.46
CA HIS A 756 21.92 -40.97 -2.09
C HIS A 756 22.22 -40.51 -3.53
N LEU A 757 21.20 -40.44 -4.40
CA LEU A 757 21.36 -39.95 -5.78
C LEU A 757 21.42 -38.42 -5.82
N GLY A 758 20.49 -37.75 -5.11
CA GLY A 758 20.41 -36.29 -5.08
C GLY A 758 21.44 -35.59 -4.18
N ARG A 759 22.24 -36.34 -3.40
CA ARG A 759 23.19 -35.85 -2.38
C ARG A 759 22.61 -34.88 -1.33
N MET A 760 21.27 -34.76 -1.23
CA MET A 760 20.58 -33.87 -0.29
C MET A 760 20.53 -34.50 1.10
N LYS A 761 21.58 -34.27 1.91
CA LYS A 761 21.71 -34.85 3.25
C LYS A 761 20.78 -34.22 4.30
N ARG A 762 20.54 -32.91 4.24
CA ARG A 762 19.70 -32.16 5.20
C ARG A 762 18.19 -32.43 4.99
N PRO A 763 17.35 -32.46 6.04
CA PRO A 763 15.90 -32.65 5.90
C PRO A 763 15.20 -31.49 5.19
N ASP A 764 15.55 -30.24 5.54
CA ASP A 764 14.84 -29.05 5.06
C ASP A 764 15.04 -28.81 3.57
N VAL A 765 16.27 -29.08 3.08
CA VAL A 765 16.60 -29.06 1.65
C VAL A 765 15.76 -30.08 0.86
N ARG A 766 15.45 -31.24 1.44
CA ARG A 766 14.59 -32.25 0.80
C ARG A 766 13.11 -31.82 0.82
N LEU A 767 12.65 -31.12 1.85
CA LEU A 767 11.30 -30.56 1.90
C LEU A 767 11.13 -29.45 0.85
N ALA A 768 12.04 -28.47 0.83
CA ALA A 768 12.05 -27.38 -0.16
C ALA A 768 12.17 -27.90 -1.60
N TRP A 769 12.91 -28.99 -1.83
CA TRP A 769 12.95 -29.66 -3.13
C TRP A 769 11.60 -30.28 -3.51
N ARG A 770 10.92 -30.98 -2.58
CA ARG A 770 9.58 -31.55 -2.80
C ARG A 770 8.55 -30.47 -3.09
N GLU A 771 8.59 -29.34 -2.38
CA GLU A 771 7.72 -28.18 -2.62
C GLU A 771 7.90 -27.61 -4.03
N LYS A 772 9.14 -27.34 -4.45
CA LYS A 772 9.45 -26.84 -5.80
C LYS A 772 9.04 -27.85 -6.89
N PHE A 773 9.29 -29.14 -6.69
CA PHE A 773 8.93 -30.17 -7.66
C PHE A 773 7.40 -30.36 -7.76
N PHE A 774 6.67 -30.25 -6.65
CA PHE A 774 5.20 -30.29 -6.65
C PHE A 774 4.58 -29.11 -7.41
N LEU A 775 5.15 -27.91 -7.29
CA LEU A 775 4.74 -26.75 -8.10
C LEU A 775 4.92 -27.01 -9.61
N VAL A 776 6.04 -27.63 -10.03
CA VAL A 776 6.25 -28.02 -11.43
C VAL A 776 5.21 -29.04 -11.91
N ILE A 777 4.84 -30.02 -11.08
CA ILE A 777 3.78 -30.98 -11.39
C ILE A 777 2.43 -30.27 -11.58
N LEU A 778 2.06 -29.35 -10.67
CA LEU A 778 0.81 -28.59 -10.79
C LEU A 778 0.76 -27.76 -12.08
N ILE A 779 1.86 -27.11 -12.44
CA ILE A 779 1.98 -26.35 -13.70
C ILE A 779 1.78 -27.27 -14.91
N LEU A 780 2.39 -28.47 -14.94
CA LEU A 780 2.21 -29.42 -16.03
C LEU A 780 0.77 -29.94 -16.12
N ILE A 781 0.12 -30.24 -14.99
CA ILE A 781 -1.28 -30.69 -14.95
C ILE A 781 -2.22 -29.60 -15.47
N LEU A 782 -2.03 -28.34 -15.05
CA LEU A 782 -2.84 -27.20 -15.52
C LEU A 782 -2.68 -26.97 -17.02
N ASN A 783 -1.45 -27.04 -17.55
CA ASN A 783 -1.21 -26.93 -19.00
C ASN A 783 -1.83 -28.11 -19.78
N ALA A 784 -1.71 -29.34 -19.27
CA ALA A 784 -2.32 -30.51 -19.89
C ALA A 784 -3.86 -30.42 -19.91
N LEU A 785 -4.47 -29.91 -18.83
CA LEU A 785 -5.92 -29.66 -18.74
C LEU A 785 -6.37 -28.63 -19.80
N VAL A 786 -5.64 -27.52 -19.96
CA VAL A 786 -5.94 -26.51 -20.99
C VAL A 786 -5.83 -27.09 -22.40
N VAL A 787 -4.79 -27.87 -22.70
CA VAL A 787 -4.65 -28.53 -24.02
C VAL A 787 -5.77 -29.55 -24.28
N PHE A 788 -6.13 -30.35 -23.26
CA PHE A 788 -7.26 -31.27 -23.34
C PHE A 788 -8.59 -30.53 -23.60
N TYR A 789 -8.82 -29.41 -22.91
CA TYR A 789 -10.02 -28.60 -23.08
C TYR A 789 -10.13 -28.01 -24.49
N ILE A 790 -9.04 -27.47 -25.05
CA ILE A 790 -9.06 -26.84 -26.38
C ILE A 790 -9.25 -27.89 -27.49
N VAL A 791 -8.53 -29.02 -27.43
CA VAL A 791 -8.43 -29.96 -28.57
C VAL A 791 -9.35 -31.18 -28.45
N ALA A 792 -9.43 -31.79 -27.27
CA ALA A 792 -10.15 -33.06 -27.09
C ALA A 792 -11.63 -32.85 -26.74
N PHE A 793 -11.94 -31.86 -25.90
CA PHE A 793 -13.30 -31.64 -25.39
C PHE A 793 -14.30 -31.25 -26.50
N GLY A 794 -13.89 -30.46 -27.50
CA GLY A 794 -14.73 -30.10 -28.65
C GLY A 794 -15.15 -31.32 -29.49
N ASN A 795 -14.21 -32.21 -29.79
CA ASN A 795 -14.48 -33.44 -30.54
C ASN A 795 -15.29 -34.48 -29.74
N LEU A 796 -15.20 -34.44 -28.40
CA LEU A 796 -15.99 -35.28 -27.50
C LEU A 796 -17.46 -34.84 -27.42
N LEU A 797 -17.71 -33.52 -27.43
CA LEU A 797 -19.06 -32.95 -27.36
C LEU A 797 -19.87 -33.11 -28.66
N CYS A 798 -19.23 -32.98 -29.83
CA CYS A 798 -19.87 -33.12 -31.12
C CYS A 798 -19.11 -34.05 -32.09
N PRO A 799 -19.37 -35.37 -32.02
CA PRO A 799 -18.83 -36.31 -33.00
C PRO A 799 -19.35 -35.99 -34.42
N ASN A 800 -18.55 -36.33 -35.43
CA ASN A 800 -18.86 -36.16 -36.86
C ASN A 800 -19.04 -34.72 -37.38
N MET A 801 -18.68 -33.66 -36.63
CA MET A 801 -18.70 -32.26 -37.14
C MET A 801 -17.99 -32.10 -38.50
N ASN A 802 -16.91 -32.85 -38.73
CA ASN A 802 -16.10 -32.82 -39.95
C ASN A 802 -16.74 -33.56 -41.15
N LYS A 803 -17.93 -34.15 -40.99
CA LYS A 803 -18.69 -34.86 -42.05
C LYS A 803 -19.97 -34.14 -42.47
N ALA A 804 -20.19 -32.92 -41.99
CA ALA A 804 -21.32 -32.08 -42.35
C ALA A 804 -20.86 -31.02 -43.36
N TRP A 805 -21.48 -31.00 -44.54
CA TRP A 805 -21.09 -30.14 -45.66
C TRP A 805 -22.23 -29.20 -46.02
N ASN A 806 -21.96 -27.91 -46.18
CA ASN A 806 -22.93 -26.95 -46.72
C ASN A 806 -22.73 -26.84 -48.24
N SER A 807 -23.78 -26.54 -49.01
CA SER A 807 -23.72 -26.33 -50.48
C SER A 807 -22.58 -25.39 -50.90
N LYS A 808 -22.32 -24.30 -50.16
CA LYS A 808 -21.17 -23.40 -50.42
C LYS A 808 -19.81 -24.05 -50.20
N GLN A 809 -19.70 -25.02 -49.27
CA GLN A 809 -18.46 -25.74 -49.01
C GLN A 809 -18.20 -26.74 -50.14
N VAL A 810 -19.23 -27.47 -50.58
CA VAL A 810 -19.17 -28.35 -51.77
C VAL A 810 -18.74 -27.55 -53.01
N GLY A 811 -19.30 -26.35 -53.20
CA GLY A 811 -18.95 -25.43 -54.29
C GLY A 811 -17.51 -24.91 -54.32
N TYR A 812 -16.67 -25.18 -53.31
CA TYR A 812 -15.23 -24.89 -53.38
C TYR A 812 -14.40 -26.07 -53.96
N HIS A 813 -15.00 -27.27 -54.05
CA HIS A 813 -14.34 -28.50 -54.53
C HIS A 813 -14.63 -28.73 -56.02
N GLN A 814 -14.13 -27.80 -56.85
CA GLN A 814 -14.23 -27.81 -58.31
C GLN A 814 -12.90 -28.19 -59.00
N GLY A 815 -11.91 -28.66 -58.23
CA GLY A 815 -10.55 -28.88 -58.71
C GLY A 815 -10.33 -30.26 -59.33
N GLU A 816 -9.37 -30.39 -60.25
CA GLU A 816 -9.07 -31.67 -60.92
C GLU A 816 -8.62 -32.80 -59.95
N THR A 817 -8.11 -32.41 -58.77
CA THR A 817 -7.67 -33.29 -57.68
C THR A 817 -8.55 -33.17 -56.44
N ASP A 818 -9.69 -32.48 -56.53
CA ASP A 818 -10.57 -32.17 -55.40
C ASP A 818 -11.97 -31.83 -55.95
N TYR A 819 -12.70 -32.87 -56.35
CA TYR A 819 -13.93 -32.78 -57.14
C TYR A 819 -15.09 -33.47 -56.39
N TYR A 820 -15.96 -32.69 -55.76
CA TYR A 820 -17.12 -33.22 -55.02
C TYR A 820 -18.43 -32.81 -55.70
N VAL A 821 -19.46 -33.62 -55.53
CA VAL A 821 -20.84 -33.30 -55.93
C VAL A 821 -21.79 -33.59 -54.78
N SER A 822 -22.93 -32.90 -54.72
CA SER A 822 -24.05 -33.33 -53.89
C SER A 822 -25.11 -34.06 -54.71
N PHE A 823 -25.71 -35.08 -54.11
CA PHE A 823 -26.83 -35.82 -54.67
C PHE A 823 -27.73 -36.29 -53.52
N ARG A 824 -29.02 -35.89 -53.56
CA ARG A 824 -30.07 -36.28 -52.60
C ARG A 824 -29.61 -36.26 -51.14
N GLY A 825 -29.11 -35.10 -50.72
CA GLY A 825 -28.67 -34.88 -49.34
C GLY A 825 -27.35 -35.54 -48.94
N GLY A 826 -26.68 -36.29 -49.81
CA GLY A 826 -25.33 -36.81 -49.61
C GLY A 826 -24.28 -36.01 -50.38
N VAL A 827 -23.06 -35.95 -49.87
CA VAL A 827 -21.87 -35.39 -50.55
C VAL A 827 -20.90 -36.51 -50.90
N TYR A 828 -20.47 -36.54 -52.15
CA TYR A 828 -19.68 -37.62 -52.75
C TYR A 828 -18.36 -37.10 -53.31
N ASP A 829 -17.28 -37.83 -53.04
CA ASP A 829 -15.94 -37.54 -53.56
C ASP A 829 -15.70 -38.29 -54.85
N LEU A 830 -15.95 -37.63 -55.99
CA LEU A 830 -15.82 -38.24 -57.30
C LEU A 830 -14.45 -37.99 -57.94
N THR A 831 -13.45 -37.49 -57.20
CA THR A 831 -12.11 -37.09 -57.67
C THR A 831 -11.42 -38.13 -58.57
N ASP A 832 -11.59 -39.42 -58.29
CA ASP A 832 -11.08 -40.53 -59.10
C ASP A 832 -12.12 -41.09 -60.08
N PHE A 833 -13.41 -40.90 -59.81
CA PHE A 833 -14.52 -41.43 -60.62
C PHE A 833 -14.80 -40.60 -61.88
N TRP A 834 -14.77 -39.27 -61.79
CA TRP A 834 -15.16 -38.38 -62.91
C TRP A 834 -14.25 -38.51 -64.15
N LYS A 835 -13.05 -39.08 -63.96
CA LYS A 835 -12.05 -39.34 -65.01
C LYS A 835 -12.22 -40.70 -65.70
N LEU A 836 -13.06 -41.59 -65.15
CA LEU A 836 -13.32 -42.92 -65.70
C LEU A 836 -14.53 -42.86 -66.64
N GLN A 837 -14.49 -43.65 -67.72
CA GLN A 837 -15.66 -43.83 -68.57
C GLN A 837 -16.76 -44.56 -67.79
N HIS A 838 -17.88 -43.87 -67.62
CA HIS A 838 -19.06 -44.33 -66.89
C HIS A 838 -20.38 -44.13 -67.66
N SER A 839 -20.36 -43.49 -68.84
CA SER A 839 -21.48 -43.59 -69.78
C SER A 839 -21.35 -44.86 -70.61
N ASP A 840 -22.48 -45.49 -70.91
CA ASP A 840 -22.61 -46.65 -71.80
C ASP A 840 -23.35 -46.32 -73.11
N THR A 841 -23.59 -45.03 -73.35
CA THR A 841 -24.18 -44.49 -74.58
C THR A 841 -23.09 -44.06 -75.58
N ALA A 842 -23.47 -43.47 -76.72
CA ALA A 842 -22.54 -42.91 -77.69
C ALA A 842 -21.75 -41.66 -77.20
N ILE A 843 -21.97 -41.20 -75.96
CA ILE A 843 -21.29 -40.05 -75.36
C ILE A 843 -20.13 -40.55 -74.49
N GLU A 844 -18.89 -40.17 -74.82
CA GLU A 844 -17.72 -40.47 -73.98
C GLU A 844 -17.54 -39.42 -72.88
N THR A 845 -17.28 -39.86 -71.64
CA THR A 845 -16.97 -38.92 -70.55
C THR A 845 -15.63 -38.23 -70.83
N SER A 846 -15.69 -36.95 -71.12
CA SER A 846 -14.53 -36.10 -71.39
C SER A 846 -14.40 -35.02 -70.33
N LYS A 847 -13.19 -34.50 -70.14
CA LYS A 847 -12.94 -33.47 -69.13
C LYS A 847 -13.86 -32.25 -69.28
N THR A 848 -14.05 -31.81 -70.53
CA THR A 848 -14.93 -30.69 -70.89
C THR A 848 -16.42 -30.93 -70.60
N LEU A 849 -16.86 -32.19 -70.54
CA LEU A 849 -18.25 -32.53 -70.18
C LEU A 849 -18.44 -32.65 -68.67
N MET A 850 -17.42 -33.12 -67.94
CA MET A 850 -17.52 -33.35 -66.49
C MET A 850 -17.21 -32.09 -65.66
N GLU A 851 -16.23 -31.28 -66.08
CA GLU A 851 -15.76 -30.08 -65.36
C GLU A 851 -16.90 -29.15 -64.84
N PRO A 852 -18.00 -28.89 -65.57
CA PRO A 852 -19.08 -28.02 -65.09
C PRO A 852 -19.89 -28.55 -63.89
N PHE A 853 -19.85 -29.85 -63.58
CA PHE A 853 -20.59 -30.45 -62.47
C PHE A 853 -19.80 -30.44 -61.14
N GLY A 854 -18.54 -30.01 -61.16
CA GLY A 854 -17.71 -29.89 -59.96
C GLY A 854 -18.30 -28.88 -58.97
N GLY A 855 -18.54 -29.32 -57.74
CA GLY A 855 -19.09 -28.49 -56.67
C GLY A 855 -20.59 -28.19 -56.78
N THR A 856 -21.32 -28.80 -57.72
CA THR A 856 -22.77 -28.59 -57.91
C THR A 856 -23.61 -29.72 -57.30
N ASP A 857 -24.92 -29.47 -57.19
CA ASP A 857 -25.88 -30.54 -56.92
C ASP A 857 -26.32 -31.20 -58.24
N VAL A 858 -26.29 -32.52 -58.30
CA VAL A 858 -26.65 -33.29 -59.51
C VAL A 858 -27.98 -34.04 -59.38
N THR A 859 -28.78 -33.74 -58.35
CA THR A 859 -30.06 -34.41 -58.06
C THR A 859 -31.08 -34.34 -59.20
N GLU A 860 -31.08 -33.26 -59.98
CA GLU A 860 -31.98 -33.08 -61.13
C GLU A 860 -31.55 -33.89 -62.37
N TYR A 861 -30.26 -34.22 -62.48
CA TYR A 861 -29.73 -34.99 -63.60
C TYR A 861 -29.91 -36.49 -63.43
N ILE A 862 -30.13 -36.99 -62.20
CA ILE A 862 -30.23 -38.44 -61.93
C ILE A 862 -31.55 -38.72 -61.18
N VAL A 863 -32.56 -39.11 -61.94
CA VAL A 863 -33.94 -39.26 -61.46
C VAL A 863 -34.40 -40.72 -61.59
N PRO A 864 -34.73 -41.41 -60.49
CA PRO A 864 -35.26 -42.77 -60.54
C PRO A 864 -36.72 -42.78 -61.02
N PRO A 865 -37.19 -43.90 -61.59
CA PRO A 865 -38.61 -44.14 -61.87
C PRO A 865 -39.44 -43.99 -60.60
N LEU A 866 -40.60 -43.34 -60.70
CA LEU A 866 -41.48 -43.12 -59.55
C LEU A 866 -42.05 -44.45 -59.00
N THR A 867 -42.28 -45.45 -59.86
CA THR A 867 -42.69 -46.81 -59.47
C THR A 867 -41.64 -47.53 -58.60
N LEU A 868 -40.35 -47.25 -58.81
CA LEU A 868 -39.25 -47.78 -57.99
C LEU A 868 -39.00 -46.95 -56.72
N ALA A 869 -39.13 -45.62 -56.81
CA ALA A 869 -38.88 -44.72 -55.70
C ALA A 869 -40.03 -44.70 -54.66
N CYS A 870 -41.27 -44.84 -55.10
CA CYS A 870 -42.50 -44.65 -54.30
C CYS A 870 -43.40 -45.90 -54.29
N PRO A 871 -42.91 -47.05 -53.78
CA PRO A 871 -43.64 -48.31 -53.82
C PRO A 871 -44.93 -48.24 -52.98
N GLY A 872 -46.05 -48.64 -53.59
CA GLY A 872 -47.36 -48.60 -52.96
C GLY A 872 -47.99 -47.21 -52.88
N LEU A 873 -47.53 -46.28 -53.73
CA LEU A 873 -48.18 -44.99 -54.04
C LEU A 873 -48.28 -44.77 -55.56
N VAL A 874 -47.25 -45.17 -56.33
CA VAL A 874 -47.24 -45.07 -57.80
C VAL A 874 -47.04 -46.46 -58.40
N ASP A 875 -48.00 -46.89 -59.23
CA ASP A 875 -47.97 -48.17 -59.95
C ASP A 875 -47.86 -47.99 -61.49
N ASP A 876 -47.84 -46.76 -62.01
CA ASP A 876 -47.80 -46.45 -63.45
C ASP A 876 -46.39 -46.00 -63.92
N ASP A 877 -45.77 -46.81 -64.79
CA ASP A 877 -44.44 -46.59 -65.38
C ASP A 877 -44.37 -45.44 -66.41
N THR A 878 -45.49 -44.74 -66.67
CA THR A 878 -45.54 -43.53 -67.52
C THR A 878 -45.54 -42.23 -66.70
N LEU A 879 -45.67 -42.31 -65.37
CA LEU A 879 -45.64 -41.15 -64.49
C LEU A 879 -44.22 -40.60 -64.31
N TYR A 880 -44.05 -39.28 -64.49
CA TYR A 880 -42.82 -38.56 -64.18
C TYR A 880 -43.13 -37.13 -63.71
N LEU A 881 -42.23 -36.53 -62.92
CA LEU A 881 -42.36 -35.14 -62.49
C LEU A 881 -41.73 -34.19 -63.50
N GLN A 882 -42.32 -33.02 -63.66
CA GLN A 882 -41.75 -31.88 -64.39
C GLN A 882 -40.94 -31.02 -63.42
N THR A 883 -39.77 -30.56 -63.84
CA THR A 883 -38.98 -29.55 -63.12
C THR A 883 -39.29 -28.15 -63.64
N ASN A 884 -39.19 -27.15 -62.77
CA ASN A 884 -39.32 -25.74 -63.17
C ASN A 884 -38.05 -25.23 -63.87
N ASP A 885 -36.89 -25.75 -63.46
CA ASP A 885 -35.59 -25.38 -64.02
C ASP A 885 -35.25 -26.17 -65.30
N THR A 886 -34.71 -25.46 -66.30
CA THR A 886 -34.20 -26.06 -67.54
C THR A 886 -32.81 -26.64 -67.31
N LEU A 887 -32.63 -27.94 -67.52
CA LEU A 887 -31.33 -28.61 -67.44
C LEU A 887 -30.29 -27.90 -68.32
N LEU A 888 -29.27 -27.31 -67.69
CA LEU A 888 -28.24 -26.52 -68.37
C LEU A 888 -27.36 -27.40 -69.30
N TYR A 889 -27.27 -28.69 -68.98
CA TYR A 889 -26.46 -29.69 -69.68
C TYR A 889 -27.25 -31.01 -69.85
N PRO A 890 -28.26 -31.06 -70.76
CA PRO A 890 -29.14 -32.21 -70.90
C PRO A 890 -28.42 -33.51 -71.28
N GLN A 891 -27.20 -33.42 -71.84
CA GLN A 891 -26.36 -34.59 -72.15
C GLN A 891 -25.88 -35.38 -70.91
N ALA A 892 -26.14 -34.90 -69.69
CA ALA A 892 -25.88 -35.60 -68.44
C ALA A 892 -27.14 -36.14 -67.74
N GLU A 893 -28.33 -36.06 -68.38
CA GLU A 893 -29.55 -36.65 -67.85
C GLU A 893 -29.48 -38.20 -67.85
N HIS A 894 -29.61 -38.80 -66.68
CA HIS A 894 -29.67 -40.24 -66.45
C HIS A 894 -31.06 -40.61 -65.92
N THR A 895 -32.03 -40.76 -66.83
CA THR A 895 -33.33 -41.38 -66.53
C THR A 895 -33.28 -42.87 -66.85
N SER A 896 -33.73 -43.73 -65.93
CA SER A 896 -33.83 -45.17 -66.19
C SER A 896 -35.25 -45.61 -66.52
N GLY A 897 -35.36 -46.77 -67.18
CA GLY A 897 -36.61 -47.45 -67.50
C GLY A 897 -37.05 -47.35 -68.97
N PRO A 898 -37.84 -48.32 -69.48
CA PRO A 898 -38.11 -48.47 -70.91
C PRO A 898 -38.89 -47.31 -71.56
N THR A 899 -39.69 -46.59 -70.77
CA THR A 899 -40.53 -45.48 -71.23
C THR A 899 -39.72 -44.21 -71.55
N ARG A 900 -38.66 -43.95 -70.78
CA ARG A 900 -37.83 -42.73 -70.90
C ARG A 900 -36.52 -42.97 -71.65
N GLN A 901 -35.98 -44.19 -71.60
CA GLN A 901 -34.79 -44.58 -72.35
C GLN A 901 -35.17 -45.55 -73.50
N PRO A 902 -35.43 -45.06 -74.73
CA PRO A 902 -35.80 -45.90 -75.87
C PRO A 902 -34.64 -46.70 -76.45
N ASP A 903 -33.39 -46.37 -76.12
CA ASP A 903 -32.22 -47.15 -76.53
C ASP A 903 -32.11 -48.42 -75.67
N THR A 904 -32.26 -49.58 -76.31
CA THR A 904 -32.20 -50.89 -75.63
C THR A 904 -30.77 -51.41 -75.40
N THR A 905 -29.74 -50.65 -75.80
CA THR A 905 -28.33 -51.06 -75.68
C THR A 905 -27.64 -50.56 -74.42
N THR A 906 -28.17 -49.51 -73.78
CA THR A 906 -27.70 -48.98 -72.49
C THR A 906 -28.33 -49.72 -71.30
N LYS A 907 -27.59 -49.83 -70.20
CA LYS A 907 -28.09 -50.33 -68.92
C LYS A 907 -29.21 -49.45 -68.35
N LEU A 908 -29.28 -48.17 -68.71
CA LEU A 908 -30.35 -47.25 -68.31
C LEU A 908 -31.74 -47.73 -68.77
N HIS A 909 -31.83 -48.56 -69.80
CA HIS A 909 -33.11 -49.16 -70.21
C HIS A 909 -33.74 -50.04 -69.11
N ASN A 910 -32.93 -50.60 -68.20
CA ASN A 910 -33.43 -51.34 -67.04
C ASN A 910 -33.91 -50.38 -65.95
N ALA A 911 -35.18 -50.49 -65.54
CA ALA A 911 -35.75 -49.68 -64.45
C ALA A 911 -34.93 -49.77 -63.14
N ASN A 912 -34.40 -50.96 -62.83
CA ASN A 912 -33.64 -51.23 -61.60
C ASN A 912 -32.21 -50.65 -61.59
N TRP A 913 -31.71 -50.07 -62.68
CA TRP A 913 -30.35 -49.52 -62.79
C TRP A 913 -29.99 -48.60 -61.61
N TYR A 914 -30.93 -47.76 -61.18
CA TYR A 914 -30.75 -46.85 -60.04
C TYR A 914 -30.39 -47.60 -58.75
N THR A 915 -31.11 -48.69 -58.44
CA THR A 915 -30.91 -49.47 -57.21
C THR A 915 -29.78 -50.51 -57.30
N GLU A 916 -29.53 -51.08 -58.47
CA GLU A 916 -28.59 -52.20 -58.65
C GLU A 916 -27.19 -51.78 -59.13
N ASP A 917 -27.06 -50.76 -59.98
CA ASP A 917 -25.77 -50.24 -60.46
C ASP A 917 -25.38 -48.92 -59.74
N PHE A 918 -26.25 -47.92 -59.72
CA PHE A 918 -25.91 -46.56 -59.28
C PHE A 918 -25.71 -46.42 -57.76
N LEU A 919 -26.71 -46.77 -56.94
CA LEU A 919 -26.62 -46.63 -55.48
C LEU A 919 -25.44 -47.40 -54.85
N PRO A 920 -25.14 -48.66 -55.23
CA PRO A 920 -23.99 -49.38 -54.68
C PRO A 920 -22.65 -48.73 -55.05
N ARG A 921 -22.51 -48.24 -56.29
CA ARG A 921 -21.28 -47.59 -56.77
C ARG A 921 -21.03 -46.24 -56.10
N MET A 922 -22.06 -45.42 -55.93
CA MET A 922 -21.96 -44.13 -55.25
C MET A 922 -21.64 -44.26 -53.76
N LYS A 923 -22.06 -45.36 -53.11
CA LYS A 923 -21.79 -45.62 -51.69
C LYS A 923 -20.28 -45.72 -51.37
N GLU A 924 -19.45 -46.13 -52.33
CA GLU A 924 -17.99 -46.20 -52.17
C GLU A 924 -17.35 -44.80 -52.04
N TYR A 925 -17.99 -43.78 -52.62
CA TYR A 925 -17.51 -42.39 -52.68
C TYR A 925 -18.17 -41.46 -51.64
N TYR A 926 -19.02 -41.99 -50.76
CA TYR A 926 -19.78 -41.18 -49.80
C TYR A 926 -18.90 -40.55 -48.72
N LYS A 927 -18.94 -39.21 -48.62
CA LYS A 927 -18.09 -38.41 -47.71
C LYS A 927 -18.83 -37.88 -46.48
N GLY A 928 -20.12 -37.57 -46.60
CA GLY A 928 -20.93 -37.04 -45.51
C GLY A 928 -22.29 -36.47 -45.93
N ASP A 929 -23.04 -35.96 -44.95
CA ASP A 929 -24.37 -35.38 -45.15
C ASP A 929 -24.26 -33.92 -45.65
N LEU A 930 -25.11 -33.55 -46.61
CA LEU A 930 -25.37 -32.16 -46.98
C LEU A 930 -26.31 -31.53 -45.93
N VAL A 931 -25.90 -30.39 -45.36
CA VAL A 931 -26.62 -29.74 -44.27
C VAL A 931 -27.06 -28.31 -44.60
N TYR A 932 -28.29 -27.99 -44.18
CA TYR A 932 -28.90 -26.66 -44.29
C TYR A 932 -29.25 -26.10 -42.91
N LYS A 933 -29.13 -24.78 -42.75
CA LYS A 933 -29.57 -24.10 -41.54
C LYS A 933 -31.09 -24.07 -41.49
N ARG A 934 -31.69 -24.40 -40.34
CA ARG A 934 -33.15 -24.33 -40.12
C ARG A 934 -33.73 -22.94 -40.46
N SER A 935 -32.98 -21.88 -40.19
CA SER A 935 -33.35 -20.51 -40.57
C SER A 935 -33.33 -20.24 -42.08
N LYS A 936 -32.47 -20.92 -42.87
CA LYS A 936 -32.53 -20.85 -44.34
C LYS A 936 -33.78 -21.56 -44.84
N VAL A 937 -34.02 -22.80 -44.40
CA VAL A 937 -35.19 -23.61 -44.79
C VAL A 937 -36.50 -22.88 -44.50
N LYS A 938 -36.62 -22.34 -43.28
CA LYS A 938 -37.79 -21.55 -42.88
C LYS A 938 -37.97 -20.30 -43.75
N LYS A 939 -36.89 -19.52 -43.94
CA LYS A 939 -36.95 -18.29 -44.73
C LYS A 939 -37.30 -18.56 -46.20
N ASP A 940 -36.77 -19.62 -46.79
CA ASP A 940 -37.04 -19.99 -48.19
C ASP A 940 -38.51 -20.42 -48.40
N GLY A 941 -39.07 -21.14 -47.41
CA GLY A 941 -40.51 -21.45 -47.38
C GLY A 941 -41.42 -20.24 -47.17
N GLU A 942 -40.99 -19.25 -46.37
CA GLU A 942 -41.76 -18.00 -46.13
C GLU A 942 -41.65 -16.99 -47.29
N ASP A 943 -40.46 -16.80 -47.87
CA ASP A 943 -40.20 -15.78 -48.90
C ASP A 943 -40.57 -16.25 -50.32
N ASN A 944 -40.30 -17.52 -50.65
CA ASN A 944 -40.44 -18.07 -52.01
C ASN A 944 -41.59 -19.09 -52.15
N SER A 945 -42.37 -19.34 -51.07
CA SER A 945 -43.35 -20.44 -51.00
C SER A 945 -42.75 -21.81 -51.34
N HIS A 946 -41.46 -22.00 -51.10
CA HIS A 946 -40.73 -23.22 -51.42
C HIS A 946 -41.22 -24.35 -50.50
N MET A 947 -41.66 -25.49 -51.07
CA MET A 947 -42.37 -26.55 -50.33
C MET A 947 -41.40 -27.49 -49.61
N TRP A 948 -40.43 -26.89 -48.91
CA TRP A 948 -39.46 -27.56 -48.06
C TRP A 948 -40.02 -27.78 -46.67
N PHE A 949 -39.83 -28.95 -46.09
CA PHE A 949 -40.25 -29.26 -44.72
C PHE A 949 -39.30 -30.22 -44.02
N ILE A 950 -39.35 -30.23 -42.69
CA ILE A 950 -38.45 -31.02 -41.85
C ILE A 950 -39.24 -32.13 -41.15
N ILE A 951 -38.75 -33.38 -41.27
CA ILE A 951 -39.20 -34.55 -40.49
C ILE A 951 -37.96 -35.24 -39.94
N ASP A 952 -37.87 -35.42 -38.62
CA ASP A 952 -36.77 -36.14 -37.93
C ASP A 952 -35.37 -35.63 -38.37
N GLU A 953 -35.19 -34.30 -38.32
CA GLU A 953 -33.99 -33.56 -38.77
C GLU A 953 -33.60 -33.70 -40.25
N LYS A 954 -34.34 -34.47 -41.05
CA LYS A 954 -34.20 -34.56 -42.51
C LYS A 954 -35.07 -33.52 -43.19
N ILE A 955 -34.63 -33.04 -44.34
CA ILE A 955 -35.29 -32.01 -45.14
C ILE A 955 -35.72 -32.64 -46.46
N TYR A 956 -36.98 -32.40 -46.82
CA TYR A 956 -37.59 -32.89 -48.03
C TYR A 956 -38.18 -31.73 -48.83
N ASP A 957 -38.27 -31.90 -50.14
CA ASP A 957 -38.78 -30.90 -51.09
C ASP A 957 -39.89 -31.50 -51.96
N LEU A 958 -41.11 -30.95 -51.87
CA LEU A 958 -42.23 -31.32 -52.73
C LEU A 958 -42.59 -30.24 -53.77
N THR A 959 -41.70 -29.29 -54.05
CA THR A 959 -42.00 -28.18 -54.95
C THR A 959 -42.25 -28.64 -56.38
N ASN A 960 -41.39 -29.51 -56.92
CA ASN A 960 -41.59 -30.11 -58.24
C ASN A 960 -42.83 -31.02 -58.30
N TYR A 961 -43.28 -31.58 -57.16
CA TYR A 961 -44.52 -32.36 -57.09
C TYR A 961 -45.75 -31.46 -57.30
N PHE A 962 -45.91 -30.42 -56.45
CA PHE A 962 -47.04 -29.50 -56.58
C PHE A 962 -47.02 -28.71 -57.89
N TYR A 963 -45.83 -28.36 -58.42
CA TYR A 963 -45.69 -27.74 -59.74
C TYR A 963 -46.17 -28.66 -60.88
N THR A 964 -45.87 -29.95 -60.82
CA THR A 964 -46.37 -30.93 -61.80
C THR A 964 -47.89 -31.08 -61.71
N LEU A 965 -48.44 -31.11 -60.49
CA LEU A 965 -49.87 -31.26 -60.24
C LEU A 965 -50.68 -30.06 -60.82
N ASP A 966 -50.25 -28.84 -60.54
CA ASP A 966 -50.82 -27.59 -61.09
C ASP A 966 -50.74 -27.56 -62.62
N MET A 967 -49.56 -27.88 -63.19
CA MET A 967 -49.38 -27.95 -64.66
C MET A 967 -50.33 -28.95 -65.33
N MET A 968 -50.65 -30.05 -64.65
CA MET A 968 -51.51 -31.12 -65.14
C MET A 968 -53.00 -30.92 -64.77
N ASN A 969 -53.38 -29.77 -64.22
CA ASN A 969 -54.74 -29.43 -63.77
C ASN A 969 -55.33 -30.46 -62.77
N ASP A 970 -54.55 -30.80 -61.73
CA ASP A 970 -54.98 -31.65 -60.60
C ASP A 970 -55.50 -33.04 -61.02
N LEU A 971 -54.95 -33.62 -62.10
CA LEU A 971 -55.28 -34.98 -62.55
C LEU A 971 -54.97 -36.02 -61.46
N ASP A 972 -55.96 -36.86 -61.10
CA ASP A 972 -55.87 -37.95 -60.11
C ASP A 972 -54.60 -38.82 -60.24
N MET A 973 -54.13 -39.04 -61.48
CA MET A 973 -52.93 -39.81 -61.79
C MET A 973 -51.63 -39.19 -61.21
N TYR A 974 -51.58 -37.86 -61.07
CA TYR A 974 -50.45 -37.13 -60.51
C TYR A 974 -50.61 -36.85 -59.00
N SER A 975 -51.83 -36.94 -58.46
CA SER A 975 -52.13 -36.84 -57.03
C SER A 975 -51.87 -38.17 -56.30
N PHE A 976 -50.60 -38.62 -56.25
CA PHE A 976 -50.22 -39.90 -55.64
C PHE A 976 -49.88 -39.82 -54.14
N PHE A 977 -49.81 -38.63 -53.55
CA PHE A 977 -49.87 -38.49 -52.09
C PHE A 977 -51.33 -38.38 -51.63
N SER A 978 -51.62 -38.81 -50.41
CA SER A 978 -52.96 -38.63 -49.82
C SER A 978 -53.21 -37.16 -49.49
N GLU A 979 -54.44 -36.67 -49.63
CA GLU A 979 -54.87 -35.30 -49.28
C GLU A 979 -54.28 -34.84 -47.92
N ASP A 980 -54.34 -35.68 -46.88
CA ASP A 980 -53.78 -35.38 -45.54
C ASP A 980 -52.28 -35.01 -45.52
N VAL A 981 -51.49 -35.54 -46.46
CA VAL A 981 -50.05 -35.27 -46.62
C VAL A 981 -49.84 -33.97 -47.37
N GLU A 982 -50.61 -33.75 -48.43
CA GLU A 982 -50.57 -32.53 -49.24
C GLU A 982 -50.96 -31.30 -48.43
N ASP A 983 -52.12 -31.38 -47.75
CA ASP A 983 -52.64 -30.38 -46.82
C ASP A 983 -51.63 -30.04 -45.71
N LEU A 984 -50.92 -31.05 -45.21
CA LEU A 984 -49.97 -30.87 -44.12
C LEU A 984 -48.71 -30.11 -44.57
N VAL A 985 -48.25 -30.33 -45.80
CA VAL A 985 -47.08 -29.64 -46.36
C VAL A 985 -47.44 -28.23 -46.82
N GLN A 986 -48.54 -28.05 -47.58
CA GLN A 986 -48.99 -26.74 -48.06
C GLN A 986 -49.26 -25.74 -46.94
N ARG A 987 -49.74 -26.20 -45.77
CA ARG A 987 -50.01 -25.35 -44.60
C ARG A 987 -48.78 -24.99 -43.78
N ASN A 988 -47.64 -25.68 -43.98
CA ASN A 988 -46.45 -25.55 -43.13
C ASN A 988 -45.12 -25.44 -43.92
N PRO A 989 -45.01 -24.59 -44.97
CA PRO A 989 -43.77 -24.44 -45.73
C PRO A 989 -42.64 -23.92 -44.83
N GLY A 990 -41.45 -24.50 -44.99
CA GLY A 990 -40.25 -24.19 -44.22
C GLY A 990 -40.23 -24.68 -42.77
N GLN A 991 -41.26 -25.40 -42.29
CA GLN A 991 -41.41 -25.77 -40.87
C GLN A 991 -41.04 -27.22 -40.54
N ASP A 992 -40.91 -27.51 -39.24
CA ASP A 992 -40.69 -28.85 -38.69
C ASP A 992 -42.05 -29.50 -38.38
N ILE A 993 -42.48 -30.39 -39.27
CA ILE A 993 -43.78 -31.06 -39.21
C ILE A 993 -43.72 -32.41 -38.50
N THR A 994 -42.55 -32.83 -37.97
CA THR A 994 -42.33 -34.16 -37.37
C THR A 994 -43.47 -34.62 -36.45
N LYS A 995 -43.91 -33.76 -35.52
CA LYS A 995 -45.00 -34.09 -34.58
C LYS A 995 -46.35 -34.25 -35.28
N GLN A 996 -46.66 -33.35 -36.22
CA GLN A 996 -47.92 -33.39 -36.96
C GLN A 996 -47.97 -34.62 -37.89
N TRP A 997 -46.82 -35.03 -38.44
CA TRP A 997 -46.63 -36.22 -39.26
C TRP A 997 -46.85 -37.52 -38.48
N GLU A 998 -46.48 -37.55 -37.19
CA GLU A 998 -46.73 -38.69 -36.30
C GLU A 998 -48.17 -38.75 -35.76
N GLU A 999 -48.79 -37.60 -35.50
CA GLU A 999 -50.11 -37.51 -34.86
C GLU A 999 -51.29 -37.59 -35.86
N LYS A 1000 -51.14 -37.06 -37.08
CA LYS A 1000 -52.27 -36.94 -38.05
C LYS A 1000 -52.37 -38.08 -39.05
N LEU A 1001 -51.28 -38.78 -39.37
CA LEU A 1001 -51.24 -39.75 -40.46
C LEU A 1001 -51.37 -41.20 -39.97
N ASN A 1002 -52.19 -41.99 -40.68
CA ASN A 1002 -52.30 -43.43 -40.47
C ASN A 1002 -50.95 -44.14 -40.69
N TYR A 1003 -50.66 -45.17 -39.89
CA TYR A 1003 -49.36 -45.87 -39.89
C TYR A 1003 -48.89 -46.29 -41.29
N THR A 1004 -49.78 -46.90 -42.09
CA THR A 1004 -49.46 -47.39 -43.44
C THR A 1004 -49.16 -46.24 -44.41
N THR A 1005 -50.03 -45.24 -44.47
CA THR A 1005 -49.84 -44.03 -45.29
C THR A 1005 -48.53 -43.34 -44.94
N ARG A 1006 -48.28 -43.12 -43.64
CA ARG A 1006 -47.06 -42.51 -43.11
C ARG A 1006 -45.79 -43.27 -43.55
N MET A 1007 -45.80 -44.61 -43.51
CA MET A 1007 -44.64 -45.42 -43.92
C MET A 1007 -44.42 -45.38 -45.44
N ASN A 1008 -45.46 -45.54 -46.24
CA ASN A 1008 -45.34 -45.52 -47.71
C ASN A 1008 -44.90 -44.13 -48.21
N SER A 1009 -45.53 -43.06 -47.70
CA SER A 1009 -45.14 -41.68 -48.01
C SER A 1009 -43.72 -41.37 -47.55
N LEU A 1010 -43.32 -41.79 -46.34
CA LEU A 1010 -41.95 -41.56 -45.86
C LEU A 1010 -40.90 -42.37 -46.66
N ASN A 1011 -41.22 -43.57 -47.16
CA ASN A 1011 -40.33 -44.30 -48.07
C ASN A 1011 -40.15 -43.55 -49.40
N CYS A 1012 -41.25 -43.09 -50.01
CA CYS A 1012 -41.24 -42.26 -51.21
C CYS A 1012 -40.43 -40.96 -51.01
N LEU A 1013 -40.64 -40.26 -49.89
CA LEU A 1013 -39.90 -39.05 -49.52
C LEU A 1013 -38.39 -39.30 -49.33
N ASN A 1014 -37.98 -40.39 -48.65
CA ASN A 1014 -36.57 -40.74 -48.50
C ASN A 1014 -35.88 -41.09 -49.82
N ASN A 1015 -36.58 -41.77 -50.73
CA ASN A 1015 -36.01 -42.23 -51.99
C ASN A 1015 -35.99 -41.11 -53.05
N MET A 1016 -37.06 -40.31 -53.13
CA MET A 1016 -37.29 -39.34 -54.20
C MET A 1016 -36.97 -37.89 -53.83
N PHE A 1017 -37.42 -37.43 -52.67
CA PHE A 1017 -37.56 -36.01 -52.34
C PHE A 1017 -36.62 -35.51 -51.23
N TYR A 1018 -35.69 -36.35 -50.78
CA TYR A 1018 -34.75 -36.03 -49.71
C TYR A 1018 -33.59 -35.18 -50.23
N ILE A 1019 -33.41 -33.98 -49.66
CA ILE A 1019 -32.42 -32.99 -50.11
C ILE A 1019 -31.28 -32.72 -49.12
N GLY A 1020 -31.38 -33.17 -47.86
CA GLY A 1020 -30.33 -33.00 -46.86
C GLY A 1020 -30.84 -33.01 -45.42
N ARG A 1021 -30.00 -32.59 -44.47
CA ARG A 1021 -30.34 -32.55 -43.03
C ARG A 1021 -30.22 -31.16 -42.44
N THR A 1022 -30.83 -30.94 -41.28
CA THR A 1022 -30.62 -29.71 -40.51
C THR A 1022 -29.19 -29.66 -39.93
N ASP A 1023 -28.53 -28.49 -39.99
CA ASP A 1023 -27.15 -28.34 -39.56
C ASP A 1023 -26.99 -28.46 -38.03
N PHE A 1024 -26.65 -29.66 -37.57
CA PHE A 1024 -26.44 -29.97 -36.15
C PHE A 1024 -25.26 -29.20 -35.52
N ARG A 1025 -24.37 -28.59 -36.31
CA ARG A 1025 -23.26 -27.76 -35.82
C ARG A 1025 -23.76 -26.46 -35.19
N ASP A 1026 -24.95 -26.00 -35.58
CA ASP A 1026 -25.63 -24.87 -34.93
C ASP A 1026 -26.34 -25.26 -33.62
N SER A 1027 -26.29 -26.53 -33.19
CA SER A 1027 -26.84 -26.94 -31.90
C SER A 1027 -26.00 -26.41 -30.73
N ALA A 1028 -26.66 -26.13 -29.60
CA ALA A 1028 -25.99 -25.64 -28.39
C ALA A 1028 -24.84 -26.54 -27.92
N ARG A 1029 -24.96 -27.87 -28.11
CA ARG A 1029 -23.91 -28.84 -27.75
C ARG A 1029 -22.60 -28.61 -28.51
N CYS A 1030 -22.67 -28.17 -29.77
CA CYS A 1030 -21.49 -27.91 -30.59
C CYS A 1030 -20.97 -26.49 -30.44
N GLN A 1031 -21.86 -25.51 -30.24
CA GLN A 1031 -21.46 -24.10 -30.16
C GLN A 1031 -20.83 -23.70 -28.81
N VAL A 1032 -21.10 -24.42 -27.71
CA VAL A 1032 -20.61 -24.08 -26.35
C VAL A 1032 -19.09 -23.92 -26.29
N ASN A 1033 -18.30 -24.80 -26.93
CA ASN A 1033 -16.84 -24.69 -26.90
C ASN A 1033 -16.36 -23.39 -27.57
N ASN A 1034 -16.93 -23.05 -28.73
CA ASN A 1034 -16.55 -21.86 -29.49
C ASN A 1034 -16.88 -20.56 -28.72
N TYR A 1035 -18.03 -20.49 -28.04
CA TYR A 1035 -18.38 -19.33 -27.23
C TYR A 1035 -17.54 -19.20 -25.96
N ILE A 1036 -17.13 -20.29 -25.31
CA ILE A 1036 -16.25 -20.24 -24.14
C ILE A 1036 -14.84 -19.78 -24.55
N LEU A 1037 -14.30 -20.30 -25.66
CA LEU A 1037 -13.02 -19.84 -26.21
C LEU A 1037 -13.08 -18.34 -26.57
N LEU A 1038 -14.17 -17.89 -27.22
CA LEU A 1038 -14.39 -16.47 -27.52
C LEU A 1038 -14.44 -15.61 -26.24
N ALA A 1039 -15.12 -16.07 -25.19
CA ALA A 1039 -15.20 -15.35 -23.92
C ALA A 1039 -13.81 -15.17 -23.27
N PHE A 1040 -12.99 -16.21 -23.23
CA PHE A 1040 -11.60 -16.10 -22.75
C PHE A 1040 -10.74 -15.19 -23.64
N THR A 1041 -10.91 -15.24 -24.97
CA THR A 1041 -10.23 -14.32 -25.89
C THR A 1041 -10.65 -12.87 -25.66
N ILE A 1042 -11.94 -12.59 -25.43
CA ILE A 1042 -12.45 -11.25 -25.11
C ILE A 1042 -11.85 -10.75 -23.78
N VAL A 1043 -11.82 -11.58 -22.73
CA VAL A 1043 -11.19 -11.21 -21.44
C VAL A 1043 -9.69 -10.93 -21.63
N LEU A 1044 -8.98 -11.75 -22.40
CA LEU A 1044 -7.55 -11.56 -22.69
C LEU A 1044 -7.33 -10.25 -23.47
N CYS A 1045 -8.07 -10.01 -24.55
CA CYS A 1045 -8.02 -8.77 -25.32
C CYS A 1045 -8.40 -7.55 -24.48
N ALA A 1046 -9.40 -7.65 -23.60
CA ALA A 1046 -9.80 -6.58 -22.69
C ALA A 1046 -8.70 -6.28 -21.67
N THR A 1047 -8.05 -7.29 -21.07
CA THR A 1047 -6.91 -7.06 -20.15
C THR A 1047 -5.69 -6.47 -20.85
N ILE A 1048 -5.41 -6.85 -22.11
CA ILE A 1048 -4.39 -6.20 -22.94
C ILE A 1048 -4.78 -4.75 -23.23
N LEU A 1049 -6.03 -4.49 -23.63
CA LEU A 1049 -6.52 -3.15 -23.96
C LEU A 1049 -6.54 -2.23 -22.75
N VAL A 1050 -6.95 -2.70 -21.58
CA VAL A 1050 -6.86 -1.95 -20.31
C VAL A 1050 -5.40 -1.66 -19.95
N LYS A 1051 -4.49 -2.64 -20.09
CA LYS A 1051 -3.04 -2.41 -19.89
C LYS A 1051 -2.46 -1.43 -20.91
N PHE A 1052 -2.93 -1.45 -22.16
CA PHE A 1052 -2.51 -0.54 -23.22
C PHE A 1052 -3.02 0.88 -22.98
N LEU A 1053 -4.29 1.05 -22.61
CA LEU A 1053 -4.86 2.34 -22.21
C LEU A 1053 -4.16 2.91 -20.96
N ALA A 1054 -3.85 2.07 -19.97
CA ALA A 1054 -3.05 2.47 -18.80
C ALA A 1054 -1.59 2.80 -19.14
N ALA A 1055 -1.05 2.26 -20.24
CA ALA A 1055 0.29 2.57 -20.74
C ALA A 1055 0.35 3.80 -21.68
N LEU A 1056 -0.80 4.30 -22.16
CA LEU A 1056 -0.88 5.56 -22.89
C LEU A 1056 -0.71 6.73 -21.91
N GLN A 1057 0.54 7.11 -21.68
CA GLN A 1057 0.94 8.21 -20.80
C GLN A 1057 0.44 9.57 -21.31
N LEU A 1058 -0.76 9.97 -20.87
CA LEU A 1058 -1.26 11.36 -20.98
C LEU A 1058 -0.82 12.24 -19.79
N GLY A 1059 0.05 11.73 -18.91
CA GLY A 1059 0.66 12.44 -17.78
C GLY A 1059 2.19 12.48 -17.88
N SER A 1060 2.83 13.37 -17.11
CA SER A 1060 4.28 13.59 -17.16
C SER A 1060 5.10 12.35 -16.76
N LYS A 1061 6.30 12.23 -17.36
CA LYS A 1061 7.18 11.04 -17.31
C LYS A 1061 7.45 10.54 -15.88
N ARG A 1062 6.87 9.40 -15.50
CA ARG A 1062 7.38 8.55 -14.41
C ARG A 1062 8.48 7.61 -14.95
N ARG A 1063 9.59 7.47 -14.21
CA ARG A 1063 10.63 6.47 -14.49
C ARG A 1063 10.05 5.05 -14.30
N PRO A 1064 10.37 4.07 -15.16
CA PRO A 1064 9.92 2.69 -14.98
C PRO A 1064 10.66 2.01 -13.81
N ALA A 1065 9.94 1.16 -13.07
CA ALA A 1065 10.50 0.39 -11.96
C ALA A 1065 11.54 -0.64 -12.45
N GLN A 1066 12.57 -0.90 -11.63
CA GLN A 1066 13.51 -1.98 -11.87
C GLN A 1066 12.80 -3.33 -11.66
N GLN A 1067 12.87 -4.22 -12.64
CA GLN A 1067 12.31 -5.56 -12.51
C GLN A 1067 13.21 -6.43 -11.63
N ASP A 1068 12.63 -7.02 -10.57
CA ASP A 1068 13.34 -7.93 -9.67
C ASP A 1068 13.93 -9.12 -10.40
N LYS A 1069 15.26 -9.09 -10.55
CA LYS A 1069 16.00 -10.18 -11.16
C LYS A 1069 16.40 -11.19 -10.09
N PHE A 1070 15.50 -12.13 -9.81
CA PHE A 1070 15.77 -13.28 -8.95
C PHE A 1070 17.05 -14.00 -9.41
N ILE A 1071 18.05 -14.06 -8.54
CA ILE A 1071 19.20 -14.97 -8.65
C ILE A 1071 18.93 -16.13 -7.68
N ILE A 1072 19.11 -17.36 -8.18
CA ILE A 1072 18.80 -18.63 -7.50
C ILE A 1072 19.95 -19.04 -6.56
#